data_AF-A0A2U3KYW1-F1
#
_entry.id   AF-A0A2U3KYW1-F1
#
_cell.length_a   1.000
_cell.length_b   1.000
_cell.length_c   1.000
_cell.angle_alpha   90.00
_cell.angle_beta   90.00
_cell.angle_gamma   90.00
#
_symmetry.space_group_name_H-M   'P 1'
#
loop_
_entity.id
_entity.type
_entity.pdbx_description
1 polymer ?
#
loop_
_entity_poly.entity_id
_entity_poly.type
_entity_poly.pdbx_seq_one_letter_code
_entity_poly.pdbx_strand_id
1 'polypeptide(L)'
;MTRREFIAAVSAAGLLPSEASASTPFPVHYAKPNPYDAVLRYVDPGSDEFQGEKVAMELEARLERVFAGREAAPPGLGAWVARRGEIHDARFYTLPGERVRYEIKTETEYHTGVWQLPDFKPVTGHVVTSPKPYFRDVTGHVFGAVESFREQLIPGNPYWRARLDSACGIDVYGNQGIAVADIDGDGADEIYVCQPGGLPNRLYKMREDGTAEDITERSGLGVLDETTCALFADFGNSGRQDAVVLRSSGPLYFVNRGDGTFVEQRDAFAFKTTPQGSFTGMAAADFDRDGRLDVYLCCYVYFQSEDQYQYPAPYQDARNGPPNFLFRNRGTPGVVFEDVTAQTGMNENNDRFSFAPAWCDFDGDGWPDLYVANDFGRGNLYRNRNGHFHDEAAKAGLDGAGPGMSAAWFDYDGDGRPDLYVSDMWTAAGQRVVRDRAFRPAARDAEAFRRHTKGNCLYRNKGDGTFEEAGATEGVEMGRWAWGSGGFDWDLDGVPEILIGAGMVTNRSSKDLNSFFWRQVVAKTPEKQRAAADYENGWNALNQLIRQDYSWNGREPNVFYVKQDGTFRDASGVSGLDYADDTRTFAVTDFDGDGIPDLVLKNRLGPQIRAMQNDCVGERKAIAISLRGTKSNRDAIGARVEVNGQAQYLSAGSGFLSQHSKRLHFGLAGQPVAHVKITWPSGAIEEVSALDPGYVYTIVEGSHEPARSPFRTRKVWPAPVLRGKNDPDFGDTWLLEPVPTPVRRAAKGTSGFVVLHAGDSPKMPPGVPAELIDLKVEKDDVAAAYSLFRRYLFEYRRDLSLPLVLLVDGEGRARKIYADIPPAAGMRGDLARIDRSHALALPFPGKYYLNPRRNYFKLGAAFYWAGYPERALPYLAETVRTRPGNWKALQAMARIQLELGRNQDALASFQQVIGMKSDYPPALVGAGEAYAKQDDKASARRMFQRAVALDAKCGDAMNQLGLLAAGANDLAGARRWFQQAIEAQQDHPGAINNLGVLYAKMGQPNDSIAAFRYGIKMNPDDEELYLNLARVYVTMGEREKARGVLNELMEQKPGNATAAKALGELEAR
;
A
#
# COMPACT_ATOMS: atom_id res chain seq x y z
N MET A 1 -28.31 -39.95 17.34
CA MET A 1 -28.19 -39.08 16.16
C MET A 1 -26.71 -38.78 15.96
N THR A 2 -26.09 -39.30 14.91
CA THR A 2 -24.68 -39.09 14.61
C THR A 2 -24.46 -37.69 14.01
N ARG A 3 -23.22 -37.16 14.07
CA ARG A 3 -22.84 -35.88 13.42
C ARG A 3 -23.26 -35.81 11.94
N ARG A 4 -23.33 -36.98 11.28
CA ARG A 4 -23.79 -37.12 9.89
C ARG A 4 -25.31 -36.99 9.75
N GLU A 5 -26.08 -37.51 10.70
CA GLU A 5 -27.55 -37.41 10.74
C GLU A 5 -28.03 -36.01 11.14
N PHE A 6 -27.26 -35.29 11.97
CA PHE A 6 -27.52 -33.89 12.31
C PHE A 6 -27.30 -32.96 11.09
N ILE A 7 -26.23 -33.17 10.32
CA ILE A 7 -25.95 -32.40 9.09
C ILE A 7 -27.03 -32.66 8.02
N ALA A 8 -27.52 -33.90 7.92
CA ALA A 8 -28.62 -34.23 7.00
C ALA A 8 -29.96 -33.60 7.42
N ALA A 9 -30.24 -33.49 8.71
CA ALA A 9 -31.47 -32.86 9.23
C ALA A 9 -31.46 -31.33 9.08
N VAL A 10 -30.30 -30.68 9.24
CA VAL A 10 -30.16 -29.22 9.05
C VAL A 10 -30.22 -28.83 7.57
N SER A 11 -29.79 -29.72 6.66
CA SER A 11 -29.87 -29.50 5.21
C SER A 11 -31.31 -29.55 4.66
N ALA A 12 -32.27 -30.10 5.42
CA ALA A 12 -33.68 -30.22 5.00
C ALA A 12 -34.55 -29.00 5.38
N ALA A 13 -34.03 -28.07 6.20
CA ALA A 13 -34.74 -26.85 6.59
C ALA A 13 -34.17 -25.65 5.81
N GLY A 14 -34.82 -25.30 4.70
CA GLY A 14 -34.38 -24.24 3.78
C GLY A 14 -34.48 -22.81 4.33
N LEU A 15 -33.52 -22.43 5.17
CA LEU A 15 -33.31 -21.05 5.66
C LEU A 15 -31.82 -20.72 5.75
N LEU A 16 -31.13 -20.68 4.61
CA LEU A 16 -29.87 -19.94 4.45
C LEU A 16 -29.84 -19.30 3.05
N PRO A 17 -29.31 -18.05 2.92
CA PRO A 17 -29.11 -17.41 1.62
C PRO A 17 -28.19 -18.28 0.76
N SER A 18 -28.46 -18.32 -0.55
CA SER A 18 -27.74 -19.17 -1.49
C SER A 18 -26.22 -18.94 -1.41
N GLU A 19 -25.47 -19.96 -1.00
CA GLU A 19 -24.04 -20.14 -1.31
C GLU A 19 -23.89 -20.34 -2.83
N ALA A 20 -24.17 -19.31 -3.62
CA ALA A 20 -24.00 -19.37 -5.06
C ALA A 20 -22.51 -19.26 -5.40
N SER A 21 -21.95 -20.41 -5.81
CA SER A 21 -20.63 -20.62 -6.42
C SER A 21 -19.40 -20.60 -5.50
N ALA A 22 -19.24 -21.68 -4.73
CA ALA A 22 -17.91 -22.15 -4.34
C ALA A 22 -17.64 -23.49 -5.06
N SER A 23 -17.30 -23.44 -6.35
CA SER A 23 -16.65 -24.60 -6.96
C SER A 23 -15.31 -24.82 -6.27
N THR A 24 -15.08 -26.03 -5.75
CA THR A 24 -13.80 -26.41 -5.15
C THR A 24 -12.66 -26.04 -6.11
N PRO A 25 -11.59 -25.36 -5.65
CA PRO A 25 -10.46 -25.02 -6.51
C PRO A 25 -9.90 -26.25 -7.22
N PHE A 26 -9.56 -26.10 -8.50
CA PHE A 26 -8.90 -27.15 -9.26
C PHE A 26 -7.43 -27.24 -8.82
N PRO A 27 -6.90 -28.45 -8.53
CA PRO A 27 -5.51 -28.60 -8.14
C PRO A 27 -4.58 -28.26 -9.31
N VAL A 28 -3.54 -27.46 -9.05
CA VAL A 28 -2.60 -27.00 -10.07
C VAL A 28 -1.17 -27.34 -9.63
N HIS A 29 -0.41 -27.97 -10.53
CA HIS A 29 1.00 -28.28 -10.32
C HIS A 29 1.88 -27.36 -11.17
N TYR A 30 2.69 -26.53 -10.51
CA TYR A 30 3.65 -25.64 -11.18
C TYR A 30 4.99 -26.34 -11.42
N ALA A 31 5.68 -26.02 -12.52
CA ALA A 31 6.97 -26.62 -12.87
C ALA A 31 8.09 -26.20 -11.91
N LYS A 32 8.00 -25.00 -11.33
CA LYS A 32 8.86 -24.52 -10.25
C LYS A 32 8.01 -24.00 -9.08
N PRO A 33 8.41 -24.26 -7.83
CA PRO A 33 7.79 -23.61 -6.68
C PRO A 33 8.08 -22.10 -6.71
N ASN A 34 7.25 -21.30 -6.03
CA ASN A 34 7.56 -19.88 -5.90
C ASN A 34 8.79 -19.70 -4.98
N PRO A 35 9.64 -18.69 -5.23
CA PRO A 35 10.81 -18.41 -4.40
C PRO A 35 10.49 -18.22 -2.90
N TYR A 36 9.29 -17.72 -2.59
CA TYR A 36 8.85 -17.46 -1.22
C TYR A 36 8.03 -18.63 -0.60
N ASP A 37 7.86 -19.77 -1.29
CA ASP A 37 7.13 -20.92 -0.73
C ASP A 37 7.78 -21.42 0.58
N ALA A 38 9.10 -21.27 0.71
CA ALA A 38 9.86 -21.64 1.90
C ALA A 38 9.44 -20.88 3.17
N VAL A 39 8.90 -19.66 3.03
CA VAL A 39 8.46 -18.83 4.16
C VAL A 39 6.96 -18.94 4.44
N LEU A 40 6.16 -19.54 3.55
CA LEU A 40 4.71 -19.68 3.76
C LEU A 40 4.36 -20.52 4.99
N ARG A 41 5.21 -21.49 5.35
CA ARG A 41 5.06 -22.27 6.58
C ARG A 41 5.16 -21.44 7.88
N TYR A 42 5.69 -20.22 7.79
CA TYR A 42 5.87 -19.33 8.94
C TYR A 42 4.72 -18.34 9.14
N VAL A 43 3.69 -18.39 8.29
CA VAL A 43 2.45 -17.61 8.50
C VAL A 43 1.87 -17.91 9.87
N ASP A 44 1.78 -19.18 10.23
CA ASP A 44 1.41 -19.60 11.58
C ASP A 44 2.65 -19.53 12.49
N PRO A 45 2.59 -18.77 13.61
CA PRO A 45 3.74 -18.63 14.50
C PRO A 45 4.08 -19.94 15.23
N GLY A 46 5.32 -20.03 15.71
CA GLY A 46 5.85 -21.22 16.40
C GLY A 46 6.37 -22.30 15.46
N SER A 47 6.25 -22.09 14.14
CA SER A 47 6.94 -22.89 13.13
C SER A 47 8.34 -22.34 12.81
N ASP A 48 8.74 -21.24 13.46
CA ASP A 48 10.05 -20.59 13.39
C ASP A 48 10.65 -20.37 14.80
N GLU A 49 11.70 -19.55 14.90
CA GLU A 49 12.44 -19.28 16.13
C GLU A 49 11.63 -18.50 17.21
N PHE A 50 10.49 -17.91 16.86
CA PHE A 50 9.70 -17.03 17.74
C PHE A 50 8.57 -17.80 18.46
N GLN A 51 8.94 -18.70 19.37
CA GLN A 51 7.98 -19.53 20.10
C GLN A 51 7.02 -18.71 21.00
N GLY A 52 7.45 -17.54 21.48
CA GLY A 52 6.61 -16.65 22.29
C GLY A 52 5.37 -16.12 21.56
N GLU A 53 5.44 -15.96 20.23
CA GLU A 53 4.29 -15.49 19.44
C GLU A 53 3.15 -16.51 19.40
N LYS A 54 3.49 -17.80 19.33
CA LYS A 54 2.48 -18.86 19.38
C LYS A 54 1.72 -18.84 20.71
N VAL A 55 2.44 -18.73 21.82
CA VAL A 55 1.86 -18.68 23.17
C VAL A 55 0.96 -17.44 23.33
N ALA A 56 1.41 -16.28 22.82
CA ALA A 56 0.63 -15.05 22.86
C ALA A 56 -0.70 -15.16 22.10
N MET A 57 -0.67 -15.68 20.87
CA MET A 57 -1.88 -15.86 20.06
C MET A 57 -2.83 -16.91 20.65
N GLU A 58 -2.31 -18.00 21.22
CA GLU A 58 -3.12 -18.99 21.91
C GLU A 58 -3.82 -18.40 23.15
N LEU A 59 -3.14 -17.50 23.88
CA LEU A 59 -3.71 -16.78 25.02
C LEU A 59 -4.79 -15.78 24.59
N GLU A 60 -4.54 -14.95 23.57
CA GLU A 60 -5.52 -14.00 23.02
C GLU A 60 -6.79 -14.75 22.58
N ALA A 61 -6.64 -15.81 21.77
CA ALA A 61 -7.76 -16.64 21.32
C ALA A 61 -8.50 -17.33 22.48
N ARG A 62 -7.80 -17.69 23.57
CA ARG A 62 -8.42 -18.23 24.77
C ARG A 62 -9.26 -17.18 25.49
N LEU A 63 -8.75 -15.96 25.66
CA LEU A 63 -9.49 -14.85 26.27
C LEU A 63 -10.73 -14.50 25.45
N GLU A 64 -10.63 -14.45 24.13
CA GLU A 64 -11.79 -14.28 23.25
C GLU A 64 -12.86 -15.36 23.47
N ARG A 65 -12.47 -16.64 23.65
CA ARG A 65 -13.43 -17.71 23.97
C ARG A 65 -14.05 -17.55 25.36
N VAL A 66 -13.27 -17.11 26.35
CA VAL A 66 -13.77 -16.85 27.72
C VAL A 66 -14.83 -15.76 27.71
N PHE A 67 -14.54 -14.62 27.08
CA PHE A 67 -15.46 -13.49 27.03
C PHE A 67 -16.67 -13.74 26.10
N ALA A 68 -16.54 -14.65 25.14
CA ALA A 68 -17.67 -15.17 24.36
C ALA A 68 -18.49 -16.26 25.09
N GLY A 69 -18.17 -16.60 26.35
CA GLY A 69 -18.86 -17.64 27.12
C GLY A 69 -18.63 -19.08 26.62
N ARG A 70 -17.63 -19.28 25.75
CA ARG A 70 -17.29 -20.59 25.15
C ARG A 70 -16.25 -21.37 25.94
N GLU A 71 -15.61 -20.73 26.92
CA GLU A 71 -14.62 -21.34 27.82
C GLU A 71 -14.77 -20.72 29.22
N ALA A 72 -14.47 -21.48 30.29
CA ALA A 72 -14.54 -20.95 31.65
C ALA A 72 -13.42 -19.95 31.92
N ALA A 73 -13.73 -18.84 32.61
CA ALA A 73 -12.72 -17.85 32.98
C ALA A 73 -11.67 -18.44 33.92
N PRO A 74 -10.37 -18.15 33.72
CA PRO A 74 -9.33 -18.54 34.65
C PRO A 74 -9.54 -17.91 36.04
N PRO A 75 -8.99 -18.54 37.11
CA PRO A 75 -9.01 -17.97 38.46
C PRO A 75 -8.47 -16.53 38.46
N GLY A 76 -9.11 -15.62 39.21
CA GLY A 76 -8.78 -14.18 39.24
C GLY A 76 -9.59 -13.33 38.25
N LEU A 77 -9.78 -13.81 37.02
CA LEU A 77 -10.53 -13.09 35.98
C LEU A 77 -12.05 -13.21 36.15
N GLY A 78 -12.55 -14.38 36.59
CA GLY A 78 -13.99 -14.63 36.72
C GLY A 78 -14.72 -13.63 37.63
N ALA A 79 -14.11 -13.21 38.74
CA ALA A 79 -14.69 -12.21 39.65
C ALA A 79 -14.68 -10.78 39.05
N TRP A 80 -13.72 -10.48 38.18
CA TRP A 80 -13.71 -9.21 37.45
C TRP A 80 -14.84 -9.18 36.43
N VAL A 81 -15.00 -10.25 35.64
CA VAL A 81 -16.05 -10.38 34.61
C VAL A 81 -17.45 -10.36 35.22
N ALA A 82 -17.68 -11.09 36.32
CA ALA A 82 -18.99 -11.18 36.97
C ALA A 82 -19.49 -9.84 37.58
N ARG A 83 -18.61 -8.84 37.72
CA ARG A 83 -18.95 -7.50 38.24
C ARG A 83 -19.25 -6.48 37.14
N ARG A 84 -19.40 -6.92 35.89
CA ARG A 84 -19.69 -6.05 34.74
C ARG A 84 -21.09 -6.32 34.21
N GLY A 85 -21.64 -5.32 33.52
CA GLY A 85 -22.86 -5.50 32.73
C GLY A 85 -22.64 -6.42 31.53
N GLU A 86 -23.61 -6.47 30.63
CA GLU A 86 -23.48 -7.22 29.38
C GLU A 86 -22.28 -6.70 28.58
N ILE A 87 -21.38 -7.62 28.19
CA ILE A 87 -20.21 -7.31 27.38
C ILE A 87 -20.60 -7.49 25.92
N HIS A 88 -20.53 -6.41 25.15
CA HIS A 88 -20.85 -6.42 23.72
C HIS A 88 -19.63 -6.71 22.85
N ASP A 89 -18.44 -6.26 23.27
CA ASP A 89 -17.19 -6.48 22.53
C ASP A 89 -16.00 -6.54 23.50
N ALA A 90 -15.00 -7.36 23.15
CA ALA A 90 -13.80 -7.52 23.95
C ALA A 90 -12.58 -7.82 23.06
N ARG A 91 -11.52 -7.03 23.22
CA ARG A 91 -10.23 -7.20 22.53
C ARG A 91 -9.10 -7.37 23.53
N PHE A 92 -8.12 -8.19 23.15
CA PHE A 92 -6.97 -8.51 23.98
C PHE A 92 -5.69 -8.40 23.19
N TYR A 93 -4.66 -7.83 23.81
CA TYR A 93 -3.35 -7.69 23.22
C TYR A 93 -2.31 -8.19 24.22
N THR A 94 -1.66 -9.30 23.93
CA THR A 94 -0.57 -9.82 24.77
C THR A 94 0.65 -8.91 24.60
N LEU A 95 1.24 -8.51 25.72
CA LEU A 95 2.38 -7.59 25.77
C LEU A 95 3.61 -8.29 26.36
N PRO A 96 4.82 -7.74 26.12
CA PRO A 96 6.02 -8.16 26.83
C PRO A 96 5.89 -8.06 28.36
N GLY A 97 6.55 -8.98 29.06
CA GLY A 97 6.58 -9.01 30.53
C GLY A 97 5.35 -9.67 31.16
N GLU A 98 4.76 -10.67 30.49
CA GLU A 98 3.58 -11.41 30.99
C GLU A 98 2.38 -10.50 31.28
N ARG A 99 2.13 -9.55 30.39
CA ARG A 99 1.02 -8.59 30.51
C ARG A 99 0.03 -8.77 29.36
N VAL A 100 -1.23 -8.41 29.61
CA VAL A 100 -2.27 -8.38 28.58
C VAL A 100 -3.01 -7.05 28.70
N ARG A 101 -3.01 -6.26 27.62
CA ARG A 101 -3.93 -5.12 27.49
C ARG A 101 -5.31 -5.65 27.12
N TYR A 102 -6.35 -5.08 27.72
CA TYR A 102 -7.73 -5.38 27.41
C TYR A 102 -8.50 -4.12 27.05
N GLU A 103 -9.49 -4.29 26.18
CA GLU A 103 -10.46 -3.28 25.79
C GLU A 103 -11.82 -3.96 25.78
N ILE A 104 -12.74 -3.51 26.64
CA ILE A 104 -14.01 -4.18 26.91
C ILE A 104 -15.13 -3.15 26.85
N LYS A 105 -16.08 -3.38 25.95
CA LYS A 105 -17.23 -2.52 25.72
C LYS A 105 -18.48 -3.14 26.31
N THR A 106 -19.20 -2.37 27.12
CA THR A 106 -20.57 -2.65 27.56
C THR A 106 -21.52 -1.66 26.87
N GLU A 107 -22.79 -1.64 27.26
CA GLU A 107 -23.78 -0.72 26.70
C GLU A 107 -23.41 0.76 26.86
N THR A 108 -22.87 1.14 28.03
CA THR A 108 -22.59 2.53 28.39
C THR A 108 -21.17 2.77 28.89
N GLU A 109 -20.35 1.73 29.03
CA GLU A 109 -18.99 1.84 29.56
C GLU A 109 -17.98 1.23 28.59
N TYR A 110 -16.81 1.86 28.51
CA TYR A 110 -15.64 1.31 27.85
C TYR A 110 -14.50 1.19 28.86
N HIS A 111 -14.07 -0.05 29.08
CA HIS A 111 -13.04 -0.42 30.03
C HIS A 111 -11.74 -0.70 29.28
N THR A 112 -10.70 0.06 29.57
CA THR A 112 -9.36 -0.16 29.00
C THR A 112 -8.34 -0.32 30.12
N GLY A 113 -7.33 -1.16 29.93
CA GLY A 113 -6.30 -1.35 30.94
C GLY A 113 -5.35 -2.48 30.64
N VAL A 114 -4.53 -2.82 31.64
CA VAL A 114 -3.53 -3.89 31.54
C VAL A 114 -3.66 -4.82 32.74
N TRP A 115 -3.65 -6.13 32.49
CA TRP A 115 -3.52 -7.16 33.50
C TRP A 115 -2.11 -7.75 33.53
N GLN A 116 -1.65 -8.13 34.72
CA GLN A 116 -0.47 -8.95 34.95
C GLN A 116 -0.89 -10.43 35.06
N LEU A 117 -0.24 -11.28 34.27
CA LEU A 117 -0.40 -12.74 34.31
C LEU A 117 0.45 -13.39 35.43
N PRO A 118 0.14 -14.64 35.84
CA PRO A 118 -0.98 -15.48 35.39
C PRO A 118 -2.32 -15.18 36.08
N ASP A 119 -2.33 -14.37 37.14
CA ASP A 119 -3.51 -14.15 38.01
C ASP A 119 -4.50 -13.09 37.48
N PHE A 120 -4.20 -12.45 36.36
CA PHE A 120 -4.97 -11.33 35.79
C PHE A 120 -5.15 -10.14 36.77
N LYS A 121 -4.10 -9.82 37.53
CA LYS A 121 -4.11 -8.68 38.46
C LYS A 121 -4.10 -7.36 37.67
N PRO A 122 -5.04 -6.42 37.91
CA PRO A 122 -5.01 -5.11 37.27
C PRO A 122 -3.72 -4.34 37.59
N VAL A 123 -3.00 -3.93 36.55
CA VAL A 123 -1.86 -3.00 36.61
C VAL A 123 -2.35 -1.58 36.40
N THR A 124 -3.17 -1.40 35.36
CA THR A 124 -3.89 -0.16 35.06
C THR A 124 -5.34 -0.49 34.67
N GLY A 125 -6.23 0.49 34.83
CA GLY A 125 -7.64 0.34 34.48
C GLY A 125 -8.33 1.69 34.47
N HIS A 126 -9.01 1.97 33.36
CA HIS A 126 -9.78 3.18 33.13
C HIS A 126 -11.16 2.79 32.62
N VAL A 127 -12.15 3.60 32.99
CA VAL A 127 -13.53 3.45 32.53
C VAL A 127 -13.97 4.80 32.01
N VAL A 128 -14.39 4.84 30.76
CA VAL A 128 -15.13 5.98 30.21
C VAL A 128 -16.58 5.57 30.09
N THR A 129 -17.47 6.41 30.59
CA THR A 129 -18.92 6.16 30.59
C THR A 129 -19.61 7.19 29.74
N SER A 130 -20.53 6.76 28.89
CA SER A 130 -21.47 7.64 28.20
C SER A 130 -22.84 6.99 28.07
N PRO A 131 -23.95 7.69 28.39
CA PRO A 131 -25.30 7.15 28.25
C PRO A 131 -25.76 7.02 26.78
N LYS A 132 -25.05 7.68 25.86
CA LYS A 132 -25.27 7.63 24.41
C LYS A 132 -23.94 7.79 23.67
N PRO A 133 -23.83 7.35 22.40
CA PRO A 133 -22.65 7.62 21.59
C PRO A 133 -22.35 9.12 21.46
N TYR A 134 -21.07 9.48 21.39
CA TYR A 134 -20.65 10.86 21.09
C TYR A 134 -20.98 11.25 19.65
N PHE A 135 -20.93 10.30 18.72
CA PHE A 135 -21.26 10.49 17.32
C PHE A 135 -22.33 9.50 16.87
N ARG A 136 -23.23 9.99 16.02
CA ARG A 136 -24.33 9.23 15.44
C ARG A 136 -24.08 9.02 13.95
N ASP A 137 -24.11 7.77 13.51
CA ASP A 137 -23.98 7.43 12.09
C ASP A 137 -25.27 7.76 11.32
N VAL A 138 -25.27 8.91 10.65
CA VAL A 138 -26.38 9.40 9.83
C VAL A 138 -26.16 9.12 8.35
N THR A 139 -25.18 8.27 8.00
CA THR A 139 -24.78 7.98 6.62
C THR A 139 -25.96 7.58 5.73
N GLY A 140 -26.89 6.77 6.23
CA GLY A 140 -28.05 6.37 5.44
C GLY A 140 -29.13 7.43 5.31
N HIS A 141 -29.20 8.40 6.21
CA HIS A 141 -30.02 9.61 6.01
C HIS A 141 -29.41 10.50 4.94
N VAL A 142 -28.10 10.78 5.05
CA VAL A 142 -27.37 11.67 4.13
C VAL A 142 -27.31 11.08 2.72
N PHE A 143 -26.81 9.85 2.58
CA PHE A 143 -26.47 9.28 1.27
C PHE A 143 -27.38 8.13 0.82
N GLY A 144 -28.21 7.55 1.70
CA GLY A 144 -28.93 6.31 1.40
C GLY A 144 -29.89 6.38 0.20
N ALA A 145 -30.41 7.58 -0.11
CA ALA A 145 -31.24 7.84 -1.27
C ALA A 145 -30.45 8.00 -2.59
N VAL A 146 -29.14 8.24 -2.52
CA VAL A 146 -28.28 8.53 -3.68
C VAL A 146 -27.84 7.24 -4.37
N GLU A 147 -28.06 7.16 -5.69
CA GLU A 147 -27.76 5.98 -6.50
C GLU A 147 -26.25 5.65 -6.50
N SER A 148 -25.40 6.65 -6.75
CA SER A 148 -23.95 6.45 -6.75
C SER A 148 -23.41 5.97 -5.40
N PHE A 149 -24.00 6.39 -4.29
CA PHE A 149 -23.63 5.87 -2.97
C PHE A 149 -23.98 4.38 -2.86
N ARG A 150 -25.22 3.99 -3.22
CA ARG A 150 -25.67 2.59 -3.14
C ARG A 150 -24.88 1.66 -4.06
N GLU A 151 -24.54 2.13 -5.26
CA GLU A 151 -23.88 1.32 -6.27
C GLU A 151 -22.36 1.31 -6.13
N GLN A 152 -21.74 2.44 -5.76
CA GLN A 152 -20.28 2.60 -5.72
C GLN A 152 -19.67 2.54 -4.32
N LEU A 153 -20.28 3.24 -3.35
CA LEU A 153 -19.67 3.49 -2.04
C LEU A 153 -20.13 2.52 -0.95
N ILE A 154 -21.28 1.86 -1.07
CA ILE A 154 -21.65 0.73 -0.21
C ILE A 154 -20.68 -0.46 -0.39
N PRO A 155 -20.25 -0.82 -1.62
CA PRO A 155 -19.20 -1.80 -1.79
C PRO A 155 -17.79 -1.25 -1.48
N GLY A 156 -16.99 -2.03 -0.75
CA GLY A 156 -15.61 -1.68 -0.40
C GLY A 156 -14.58 -2.12 -1.43
N ASN A 157 -13.32 -1.79 -1.19
CA ASN A 157 -12.21 -2.13 -2.07
C ASN A 157 -12.08 -3.65 -2.38
N PRO A 158 -12.29 -4.58 -1.43
CA PRO A 158 -12.27 -6.02 -1.73
C PRO A 158 -13.32 -6.45 -2.78
N TYR A 159 -14.50 -5.83 -2.79
CA TYR A 159 -15.55 -6.11 -3.77
C TYR A 159 -15.13 -5.69 -5.18
N TRP A 160 -14.56 -4.49 -5.31
CA TRP A 160 -14.16 -3.90 -6.59
C TRP A 160 -12.94 -4.59 -7.19
N ARG A 161 -11.91 -4.91 -6.40
CA ARG A 161 -10.71 -5.60 -6.92
C ARG A 161 -10.98 -7.01 -7.48
N ALA A 162 -12.13 -7.60 -7.13
CA ALA A 162 -12.58 -8.89 -7.65
C ALA A 162 -13.42 -8.77 -8.94
N ARG A 163 -13.75 -7.55 -9.38
CA ARG A 163 -14.67 -7.24 -10.49
C ARG A 163 -14.17 -6.20 -11.47
N LEU A 164 -13.12 -5.46 -11.13
CA LEU A 164 -12.48 -4.51 -12.03
C LEU A 164 -11.19 -5.10 -12.56
N ASP A 165 -10.99 -4.91 -13.86
CA ASP A 165 -9.74 -5.22 -14.51
C ASP A 165 -8.61 -4.40 -13.88
N SER A 166 -7.52 -5.04 -13.42
CA SER A 166 -6.33 -4.34 -12.89
C SER A 166 -5.76 -3.27 -13.82
N ALA A 167 -6.03 -3.36 -15.13
CA ALA A 167 -5.66 -2.33 -16.10
C ALA A 167 -6.32 -0.97 -15.84
N CYS A 168 -7.39 -0.90 -15.03
CA CYS A 168 -8.05 0.35 -14.64
C CYS A 168 -7.31 1.12 -13.53
N GLY A 169 -6.25 0.55 -12.96
CA GLY A 169 -5.43 1.17 -11.91
C GLY A 169 -5.92 0.94 -10.48
N ILE A 170 -6.84 -0.01 -10.25
CA ILE A 170 -7.24 -0.41 -8.90
C ILE A 170 -6.10 -1.17 -8.19
N ASP A 171 -5.93 -0.93 -6.88
CA ASP A 171 -4.93 -1.57 -6.02
C ASP A 171 -5.53 -2.08 -4.69
N VAL A 172 -4.80 -2.94 -3.97
CA VAL A 172 -5.23 -3.58 -2.71
C VAL A 172 -5.21 -2.64 -1.49
N TYR A 173 -4.32 -1.65 -1.42
CA TYR A 173 -4.08 -0.83 -0.23
C TYR A 173 -5.20 0.19 0.03
N GLY A 174 -5.81 0.74 -1.02
CA GLY A 174 -7.00 1.59 -0.87
C GLY A 174 -6.75 2.91 -0.14
N ASN A 175 -5.64 3.59 -0.43
CA ASN A 175 -5.27 4.86 0.20
C ASN A 175 -5.88 6.03 -0.57
N GLN A 176 -7.15 6.33 -0.28
CA GLN A 176 -7.86 7.47 -0.88
C GLN A 176 -8.36 8.40 0.20
N GLY A 177 -8.32 9.69 -0.12
CA GLY A 177 -8.63 10.80 0.75
C GLY A 177 -10.06 11.33 0.63
N ILE A 178 -10.31 12.38 1.41
CA ILE A 178 -11.57 13.11 1.42
C ILE A 178 -11.30 14.60 1.62
N ALA A 179 -12.07 15.43 0.95
CA ALA A 179 -11.99 16.88 1.09
C ALA A 179 -13.38 17.46 1.24
N VAL A 180 -13.50 18.51 2.05
CA VAL A 180 -14.70 19.33 2.14
C VAL A 180 -14.38 20.78 1.83
N ALA A 181 -15.29 21.44 1.11
CA ALA A 181 -15.18 22.85 0.78
C ALA A 181 -16.49 23.39 0.20
N ASP A 182 -16.83 24.63 0.55
CA ASP A 182 -17.86 25.44 -0.09
C ASP A 182 -17.40 25.91 -1.48
N ILE A 183 -17.80 25.16 -2.52
CA ILE A 183 -17.32 25.38 -3.89
C ILE A 183 -18.14 26.40 -4.67
N ASP A 184 -19.35 26.77 -4.21
CA ASP A 184 -20.22 27.73 -4.89
C ASP A 184 -20.58 28.97 -4.04
N GLY A 185 -20.08 29.05 -2.81
CA GLY A 185 -20.19 30.22 -1.93
C GLY A 185 -21.53 30.32 -1.21
N ASP A 186 -22.26 29.21 -1.07
CA ASP A 186 -23.56 29.17 -0.39
C ASP A 186 -23.47 29.00 1.13
N GLY A 187 -22.25 28.79 1.65
CA GLY A 187 -21.95 28.64 3.06
C GLY A 187 -22.04 27.21 3.60
N ALA A 188 -22.37 26.22 2.78
CA ALA A 188 -22.30 24.80 3.11
C ALA A 188 -21.14 24.13 2.36
N ASP A 189 -20.39 23.27 3.03
CA ASP A 189 -19.31 22.54 2.37
C ASP A 189 -19.86 21.36 1.55
N GLU A 190 -19.39 21.22 0.31
CA GLU A 190 -19.52 19.99 -0.47
C GLU A 190 -18.51 18.94 -0.03
N ILE A 191 -18.84 17.65 -0.23
CA ILE A 191 -17.99 16.52 0.13
C ILE A 191 -17.42 15.87 -1.13
N TYR A 192 -16.10 15.93 -1.30
CA TYR A 192 -15.36 15.27 -2.38
C TYR A 192 -14.67 14.00 -1.90
N VAL A 193 -15.03 12.87 -2.51
CA VAL A 193 -14.56 11.53 -2.16
C VAL A 193 -13.63 11.01 -3.25
N CYS A 194 -12.35 10.86 -2.92
CA CYS A 194 -11.37 10.26 -3.82
C CYS A 194 -11.57 8.74 -3.92
N GLN A 195 -11.30 8.16 -5.09
CA GLN A 195 -11.62 6.76 -5.40
C GLN A 195 -10.45 6.02 -6.06
N PRO A 196 -10.39 4.68 -5.90
CA PRO A 196 -9.45 3.83 -6.63
C PRO A 196 -9.61 3.97 -8.15
N GLY A 197 -8.55 3.65 -8.91
CA GLY A 197 -8.59 3.71 -10.37
C GLY A 197 -9.73 2.89 -10.97
N GLY A 198 -10.42 3.45 -11.97
CA GLY A 198 -11.59 2.85 -12.62
C GLY A 198 -12.93 3.13 -11.97
N LEU A 199 -12.93 3.77 -10.80
CA LEU A 199 -14.12 4.31 -10.15
C LEU A 199 -14.03 5.84 -10.15
N PRO A 200 -15.08 6.57 -10.58
CA PRO A 200 -15.01 8.02 -10.59
C PRO A 200 -15.01 8.56 -9.16
N ASN A 201 -14.16 9.56 -8.89
CA ASN A 201 -14.29 10.38 -7.68
C ASN A 201 -15.71 10.95 -7.59
N ARG A 202 -16.24 11.11 -6.37
CA ARG A 202 -17.62 11.57 -6.14
C ARG A 202 -17.64 12.94 -5.47
N LEU A 203 -18.51 13.82 -5.93
CA LEU A 203 -18.77 15.13 -5.32
C LEU A 203 -20.23 15.21 -4.91
N TYR A 204 -20.46 15.42 -3.61
CA TYR A 204 -21.80 15.51 -3.03
C TYR A 204 -22.10 16.90 -2.49
N LYS A 205 -23.24 17.45 -2.88
CA LYS A 205 -23.78 18.71 -2.32
C LYS A 205 -24.82 18.41 -1.26
N MET A 206 -24.69 19.05 -0.09
CA MET A 206 -25.65 18.92 0.99
C MET A 206 -26.91 19.75 0.70
N ARG A 207 -28.08 19.17 0.91
CA ARG A 207 -29.37 19.85 0.83
C ARG A 207 -29.82 20.34 2.20
N GLU A 208 -30.74 21.31 2.22
CA GLU A 208 -31.32 21.86 3.46
C GLU A 208 -32.03 20.82 4.35
N ASP A 209 -32.46 19.70 3.78
CA ASP A 209 -33.09 18.60 4.51
C ASP A 209 -32.09 17.58 5.11
N GLY A 210 -30.78 17.81 4.91
CA GLY A 210 -29.70 16.94 5.38
C GLY A 210 -29.38 15.78 4.44
N THR A 211 -30.02 15.69 3.28
CA THR A 211 -29.68 14.68 2.25
C THR A 211 -28.62 15.19 1.29
N ALA A 212 -27.87 14.29 0.68
CA ALA A 212 -26.88 14.61 -0.34
C ALA A 212 -27.45 14.53 -1.77
N GLU A 213 -26.94 15.39 -2.65
CA GLU A 213 -27.07 15.32 -4.11
C GLU A 213 -25.74 14.89 -4.72
N ASP A 214 -25.73 13.91 -5.63
CA ASP A 214 -24.53 13.65 -6.45
C ASP A 214 -24.46 14.70 -7.58
N ILE A 215 -23.38 15.47 -7.57
CA ILE A 215 -23.12 16.54 -8.54
C ILE A 215 -21.88 16.27 -9.39
N THR A 216 -21.36 15.05 -9.34
CA THR A 216 -20.09 14.63 -9.96
C THR A 216 -20.04 14.94 -11.44
N GLU A 217 -21.05 14.52 -12.20
CA GLU A 217 -21.07 14.66 -13.66
C GLU A 217 -21.24 16.12 -14.08
N ARG A 218 -22.04 16.90 -13.36
CA ARG A 218 -22.24 18.34 -13.67
C ARG A 218 -21.03 19.19 -13.29
N SER A 219 -20.34 18.84 -12.20
CA SER A 219 -19.17 19.57 -11.73
C SER A 219 -17.95 19.38 -12.64
N GLY A 220 -17.84 18.23 -13.33
CA GLY A 220 -16.69 17.89 -14.15
C GLY A 220 -15.54 17.22 -13.39
N LEU A 221 -15.74 16.90 -12.10
CA LEU A 221 -14.71 16.33 -11.21
C LEU A 221 -14.77 14.79 -11.06
N GLY A 222 -15.50 14.10 -11.93
CA GLY A 222 -15.55 12.62 -12.03
C GLY A 222 -14.29 12.00 -12.65
N VAL A 223 -13.16 12.12 -11.94
CA VAL A 223 -11.84 11.60 -12.33
C VAL A 223 -11.80 10.08 -12.11
N LEU A 224 -11.42 9.31 -13.15
CA LEU A 224 -11.28 7.85 -13.09
C LEU A 224 -9.87 7.38 -12.70
N ASP A 225 -8.87 8.24 -12.80
CA ASP A 225 -7.51 7.96 -12.35
C ASP A 225 -7.49 7.67 -10.85
N GLU A 226 -6.61 6.77 -10.41
CA GLU A 226 -6.37 6.54 -8.99
C GLU A 226 -5.98 7.85 -8.29
N THR A 227 -6.86 8.32 -7.41
CA THR A 227 -6.73 9.60 -6.73
C THR A 227 -6.41 9.38 -5.26
N THR A 228 -5.32 9.97 -4.77
CA THR A 228 -4.91 9.86 -3.37
C THR A 228 -5.58 10.92 -2.52
N CYS A 229 -5.54 12.19 -2.91
CA CYS A 229 -6.25 13.27 -2.20
C CYS A 229 -6.60 14.44 -3.13
N ALA A 230 -7.35 15.42 -2.60
CA ALA A 230 -7.65 16.66 -3.29
C ALA A 230 -7.57 17.85 -2.32
N LEU A 231 -7.22 19.03 -2.85
CA LEU A 231 -7.34 20.29 -2.15
C LEU A 231 -8.26 21.22 -2.92
N PHE A 232 -9.15 21.91 -2.21
CA PHE A 232 -9.96 23.00 -2.74
C PHE A 232 -9.50 24.30 -2.11
N ALA A 233 -8.98 25.22 -2.93
CA ALA A 233 -8.51 26.53 -2.47
C ALA A 233 -8.43 27.54 -3.61
N ASP A 234 -8.44 28.84 -3.29
CA ASP A 234 -8.37 29.93 -4.27
C ASP A 234 -6.95 30.15 -4.81
N PHE A 235 -6.38 29.14 -5.45
CA PHE A 235 -5.04 29.18 -6.05
C PHE A 235 -4.91 30.29 -7.11
N GLY A 236 -6.00 30.63 -7.79
CA GLY A 236 -6.07 31.72 -8.76
C GLY A 236 -6.22 33.12 -8.16
N ASN A 237 -6.43 33.26 -6.84
CA ASN A 237 -6.81 34.52 -6.17
C ASN A 237 -8.03 35.21 -6.83
N SER A 238 -8.98 34.41 -7.32
CA SER A 238 -10.19 34.85 -8.03
C SER A 238 -11.40 35.06 -7.11
N GLY A 239 -11.36 34.52 -5.89
CA GLY A 239 -12.47 34.42 -4.94
C GLY A 239 -13.29 33.18 -5.04
N ARG A 240 -12.79 32.18 -5.76
CA ARG A 240 -13.44 30.91 -5.94
C ARG A 240 -12.43 29.84 -5.64
N GLN A 241 -12.86 28.81 -4.93
CA GLN A 241 -11.99 27.70 -4.60
C GLN A 241 -11.81 26.82 -5.84
N ASP A 242 -10.62 26.85 -6.43
CA ASP A 242 -10.18 25.93 -7.46
C ASP A 242 -9.87 24.55 -6.83
N ALA A 243 -9.71 23.51 -7.65
CA ALA A 243 -9.36 22.19 -7.15
C ALA A 243 -8.00 21.72 -7.68
N VAL A 244 -7.14 21.23 -6.79
CA VAL A 244 -5.98 20.41 -7.13
C VAL A 244 -6.29 18.97 -6.74
N VAL A 245 -6.38 18.08 -7.73
CA VAL A 245 -6.64 16.65 -7.52
C VAL A 245 -5.34 15.89 -7.71
N LEU A 246 -4.85 15.25 -6.65
CA LEU A 246 -3.61 14.49 -6.67
C LEU A 246 -3.86 13.03 -7.03
N ARG A 247 -3.35 12.62 -8.19
CA ARG A 247 -3.37 11.22 -8.63
C ARG A 247 -2.05 10.55 -8.30
N SER A 248 -2.03 9.23 -8.23
CA SER A 248 -0.78 8.47 -8.09
C SER A 248 0.24 8.76 -9.20
N SER A 249 -0.23 9.22 -10.37
CA SER A 249 0.58 9.60 -11.53
C SER A 249 0.94 11.10 -11.64
N GLY A 250 0.39 11.95 -10.78
CA GLY A 250 0.67 13.39 -10.76
C GLY A 250 -0.57 14.26 -10.54
N PRO A 251 -0.37 15.54 -10.21
CA PRO A 251 -1.45 16.46 -9.91
C PRO A 251 -2.26 16.86 -11.16
N LEU A 252 -3.51 17.25 -10.94
CA LEU A 252 -4.38 17.95 -11.89
C LEU A 252 -4.84 19.26 -11.26
N TYR A 253 -4.98 20.31 -12.07
CA TYR A 253 -5.53 21.58 -11.63
C TYR A 253 -6.82 21.90 -12.40
N PHE A 254 -7.84 22.29 -11.65
CA PHE A 254 -9.17 22.61 -12.14
C PHE A 254 -9.58 23.99 -11.68
N VAL A 255 -9.88 24.86 -12.64
CA VAL A 255 -10.38 26.21 -12.38
C VAL A 255 -11.87 26.15 -12.09
N ASN A 256 -12.30 26.76 -10.99
CA ASN A 256 -13.70 26.89 -10.62
C ASN A 256 -14.34 28.07 -11.39
N ARG A 257 -15.48 27.80 -12.04
CA ARG A 257 -16.22 28.78 -12.84
C ARG A 257 -17.19 29.64 -12.03
N GLY A 258 -17.47 29.27 -10.77
CA GLY A 258 -18.35 29.99 -9.86
C GLY A 258 -19.81 29.58 -9.90
N ASP A 259 -20.14 28.55 -10.67
CA ASP A 259 -21.47 27.94 -10.78
C ASP A 259 -21.47 26.47 -10.31
N GLY A 260 -20.47 26.09 -9.49
CA GLY A 260 -20.21 24.72 -9.06
C GLY A 260 -19.60 23.82 -10.14
N THR A 261 -19.19 24.38 -11.29
CA THR A 261 -18.50 23.64 -12.36
C THR A 261 -17.01 23.95 -12.44
N PHE A 262 -16.24 22.94 -12.84
CA PHE A 262 -14.79 22.97 -12.91
C PHE A 262 -14.30 22.66 -14.32
N VAL A 263 -13.20 23.32 -14.72
CA VAL A 263 -12.51 22.98 -15.96
C VAL A 263 -11.02 22.79 -15.74
N GLU A 264 -10.53 21.67 -16.24
CA GLU A 264 -9.11 21.33 -16.27
C GLU A 264 -8.32 22.44 -16.98
N GLN A 265 -7.31 22.97 -16.29
CA GLN A 265 -6.24 23.73 -16.92
C GLN A 265 -5.04 22.79 -17.07
N ARG A 266 -4.74 22.41 -18.32
CA ARG A 266 -3.63 21.52 -18.65
C ARG A 266 -2.29 22.17 -18.37
N ASP A 267 -1.29 21.31 -18.11
CA ASP A 267 0.11 21.69 -17.94
C ASP A 267 0.35 22.74 -16.85
N ALA A 268 -0.52 22.78 -15.83
CA ALA A 268 -0.40 23.69 -14.70
C ALA A 268 0.83 23.42 -13.82
N PHE A 269 1.39 22.20 -13.85
CA PHE A 269 2.54 21.80 -13.04
C PHE A 269 3.78 21.56 -13.92
N ALA A 270 4.81 22.39 -13.72
CA ALA A 270 6.07 22.34 -14.43
C ALA A 270 7.16 21.68 -13.57
N PHE A 271 7.28 20.35 -13.69
CA PHE A 271 8.33 19.57 -13.03
C PHE A 271 9.72 19.87 -13.61
N LYS A 272 10.73 20.10 -12.76
CA LYS A 272 12.14 20.23 -13.20
C LYS A 272 12.84 18.88 -13.32
N THR A 273 12.37 17.88 -12.60
CA THR A 273 12.88 16.50 -12.67
C THR A 273 11.74 15.52 -12.88
N THR A 274 12.01 14.38 -13.52
CA THR A 274 11.00 13.33 -13.71
C THR A 274 10.65 12.70 -12.36
N PRO A 275 9.36 12.63 -11.97
CA PRO A 275 8.94 11.93 -10.76
C PRO A 275 9.39 10.47 -10.76
N GLN A 276 9.88 9.99 -9.62
CA GLN A 276 10.47 8.65 -9.47
C GLN A 276 9.58 7.66 -8.70
N GLY A 277 8.40 8.08 -8.25
CA GLY A 277 7.46 7.26 -7.49
C GLY A 277 6.01 7.68 -7.72
N SER A 278 5.11 7.14 -6.90
CA SER A 278 3.70 7.52 -6.84
C SER A 278 3.51 8.69 -5.89
N PHE A 279 2.64 9.63 -6.23
CA PHE A 279 2.26 10.69 -5.30
C PHE A 279 1.30 10.16 -4.24
N THR A 280 1.47 10.62 -2.99
CA THR A 280 0.68 10.16 -1.84
C THR A 280 -0.07 11.32 -1.18
N GLY A 281 0.63 12.24 -0.53
CA GLY A 281 0.04 13.38 0.18
C GLY A 281 0.35 14.74 -0.42
N MET A 282 -0.43 15.75 -0.02
CA MET A 282 -0.29 17.13 -0.47
C MET A 282 -0.84 18.10 0.58
N ALA A 283 -0.17 19.24 0.72
CA ALA A 283 -0.63 20.37 1.53
C ALA A 283 -0.20 21.69 0.88
N ALA A 284 -0.94 22.76 1.15
CA ALA A 284 -0.72 24.08 0.58
C ALA A 284 -0.45 25.14 1.65
N ALA A 285 0.44 26.07 1.33
CA ALA A 285 0.77 27.25 2.12
C ALA A 285 1.31 28.35 1.20
N ASP A 286 1.30 29.60 1.64
CA ASP A 286 2.00 30.70 0.97
C ASP A 286 3.42 30.78 1.55
N PHE A 287 4.34 29.97 1.01
CA PHE A 287 5.61 29.71 1.72
C PHE A 287 6.59 30.87 1.63
N ASP A 288 6.48 31.70 0.59
CA ASP A 288 7.32 32.88 0.40
C ASP A 288 6.59 34.22 0.66
N ARG A 289 5.34 34.15 1.14
CA ARG A 289 4.50 35.29 1.57
C ARG A 289 4.22 36.25 0.42
N ASP A 290 4.07 35.74 -0.80
CA ASP A 290 3.74 36.51 -1.99
C ASP A 290 2.22 36.72 -2.17
N GLY A 291 1.41 36.16 -1.27
CA GLY A 291 -0.04 36.23 -1.28
C GLY A 291 -0.69 35.14 -2.13
N ARG A 292 0.06 34.16 -2.65
CA ARG A 292 -0.46 33.04 -3.44
C ARG A 292 -0.23 31.72 -2.69
N LEU A 293 -1.11 30.76 -2.93
CA LEU A 293 -0.94 29.42 -2.38
C LEU A 293 -0.01 28.59 -3.27
N ASP A 294 1.03 28.05 -2.64
CA ASP A 294 1.97 27.08 -3.16
C ASP A 294 1.59 25.67 -2.73
N VAL A 295 2.20 24.66 -3.34
CA VAL A 295 1.83 23.25 -3.13
C VAL A 295 3.06 22.40 -2.86
N TYR A 296 3.03 21.61 -1.79
CA TYR A 296 4.01 20.57 -1.52
C TYR A 296 3.41 19.18 -1.77
N LEU A 297 4.15 18.30 -2.45
CA LEU A 297 3.73 16.96 -2.82
C LEU A 297 4.68 15.91 -2.23
N CYS A 298 4.12 14.94 -1.52
CA CYS A 298 4.82 13.75 -1.06
C CYS A 298 4.86 12.65 -2.13
N CYS A 299 5.95 11.91 -2.17
CA CYS A 299 6.14 10.74 -3.03
C CYS A 299 6.44 9.48 -2.20
N TYR A 300 6.00 8.34 -2.72
CA TYR A 300 6.16 7.03 -2.12
C TYR A 300 6.32 5.96 -3.22
N VAL A 301 6.81 4.76 -2.87
CA VAL A 301 6.83 3.61 -3.78
C VAL A 301 6.08 2.45 -3.13
N TYR A 302 4.88 2.16 -3.63
CA TYR A 302 4.15 0.95 -3.26
C TYR A 302 4.67 -0.25 -4.06
N PHE A 303 4.53 -1.44 -3.48
CA PHE A 303 4.80 -2.67 -4.22
C PHE A 303 3.77 -2.84 -5.35
N GLN A 304 4.19 -2.62 -6.60
CA GLN A 304 3.34 -2.84 -7.77
C GLN A 304 3.52 -4.26 -8.35
N SER A 305 4.77 -4.73 -8.35
CA SER A 305 5.15 -5.98 -8.98
C SER A 305 6.54 -6.42 -8.60
N GLU A 306 6.78 -7.69 -8.91
CA GLU A 306 7.99 -8.43 -8.71
C GLU A 306 9.20 -7.95 -9.57
N ASP A 307 9.12 -6.79 -10.19
CA ASP A 307 10.20 -6.15 -10.96
C ASP A 307 10.51 -4.72 -10.52
N GLN A 308 9.70 -4.22 -9.57
CA GLN A 308 9.80 -2.92 -8.95
C GLN A 308 10.09 -3.07 -7.44
N TYR A 309 11.06 -3.92 -7.10
CA TYR A 309 11.43 -4.32 -5.72
C TYR A 309 12.27 -3.28 -4.96
N GLN A 310 12.00 -1.98 -5.08
CA GLN A 310 12.65 -1.02 -4.18
C GLN A 310 11.97 -1.06 -2.82
N TYR A 311 12.10 -2.19 -2.12
CA TYR A 311 11.69 -2.28 -0.72
C TYR A 311 12.50 -1.30 0.11
N PRO A 312 11.89 -0.69 1.13
CA PRO A 312 12.61 0.17 2.06
C PRO A 312 13.77 -0.60 2.68
N ALA A 313 15.00 -0.11 2.54
CA ALA A 313 16.18 -0.82 3.03
C ALA A 313 17.27 0.16 3.51
N PRO A 314 17.74 0.05 4.76
CA PRO A 314 17.23 -0.82 5.82
C PRO A 314 15.85 -0.38 6.34
N TYR A 315 15.02 -1.30 6.83
CA TYR A 315 13.65 -1.04 7.28
C TYR A 315 13.51 0.16 8.23
N GLN A 316 14.39 0.26 9.23
CA GLN A 316 14.27 1.22 10.33
C GLN A 316 14.74 2.65 10.00
N ASP A 317 15.40 2.86 8.85
CA ASP A 317 15.91 4.17 8.41
C ASP A 317 16.20 4.16 6.90
N ALA A 318 15.19 3.88 6.09
CA ALA A 318 15.30 3.77 4.65
C ALA A 318 15.53 5.15 3.99
N ARG A 319 16.48 5.18 3.05
CA ARG A 319 16.84 6.37 2.25
C ARG A 319 16.74 6.15 0.73
N ASN A 320 16.03 5.11 0.35
CA ASN A 320 15.81 4.73 -1.04
C ASN A 320 14.40 5.08 -1.51
N GLY A 321 13.75 6.03 -0.85
CA GLY A 321 12.46 6.57 -1.25
C GLY A 321 12.60 7.60 -2.37
N PRO A 322 11.53 7.85 -3.13
CA PRO A 322 11.52 8.85 -4.19
C PRO A 322 11.51 10.28 -3.62
N PRO A 323 12.14 11.26 -4.30
CA PRO A 323 12.15 12.64 -3.84
C PRO A 323 10.76 13.31 -3.93
N ASN A 324 10.45 14.14 -2.92
CA ASN A 324 9.27 15.01 -2.86
C ASN A 324 9.43 16.30 -3.70
N PHE A 325 8.34 17.06 -3.89
CA PHE A 325 8.32 18.29 -4.69
C PHE A 325 7.68 19.48 -3.98
N LEU A 326 8.31 20.65 -4.06
CA LEU A 326 7.71 21.95 -3.71
C LEU A 326 7.46 22.77 -4.98
N PHE A 327 6.23 23.24 -5.14
CA PHE A 327 5.79 24.04 -6.27
C PHE A 327 5.41 25.45 -5.87
N ARG A 328 6.06 26.44 -6.48
CA ARG A 328 5.69 27.85 -6.36
C ARG A 328 4.60 28.21 -7.36
N ASN A 329 3.54 28.87 -6.92
CA ASN A 329 2.50 29.42 -7.78
C ASN A 329 2.91 30.78 -8.36
N ARG A 330 3.21 30.83 -9.65
CA ARG A 330 3.63 32.07 -10.34
C ARG A 330 2.50 33.04 -10.65
N GLY A 331 1.25 32.61 -10.52
CA GLY A 331 0.10 33.39 -11.00
C GLY A 331 0.12 33.62 -12.52
N THR A 332 -0.54 34.70 -12.95
CA THR A 332 -1.08 34.92 -14.30
C THR A 332 -0.07 35.14 -15.44
N PRO A 333 -0.46 34.86 -16.71
CA PRO A 333 -1.80 34.42 -17.17
C PRO A 333 -2.03 32.91 -16.98
N GLY A 334 -3.10 32.56 -16.22
CA GLY A 334 -3.35 31.19 -15.74
C GLY A 334 -2.49 30.83 -14.53
N VAL A 335 -2.88 29.83 -13.73
CA VAL A 335 -2.05 29.40 -12.59
C VAL A 335 -0.96 28.46 -13.09
N VAL A 336 0.30 28.77 -12.80
CA VAL A 336 1.43 27.90 -13.13
C VAL A 336 2.22 27.61 -11.87
N PHE A 337 2.31 26.33 -11.53
CA PHE A 337 3.10 25.75 -10.46
C PHE A 337 4.48 25.39 -10.99
N GLU A 338 5.51 26.15 -10.60
CA GLU A 338 6.91 25.88 -10.92
C GLU A 338 7.58 25.06 -9.82
N ASP A 339 8.20 23.92 -10.18
CA ASP A 339 9.03 23.15 -9.25
C ASP A 339 10.23 24.00 -8.79
N VAL A 340 10.28 24.30 -7.49
CA VAL A 340 11.34 25.09 -6.85
C VAL A 340 12.11 24.27 -5.80
N THR A 341 11.91 22.96 -5.76
CA THR A 341 12.42 22.05 -4.72
C THR A 341 13.91 22.24 -4.42
N ALA A 342 14.75 22.20 -5.46
CA ALA A 342 16.20 22.37 -5.30
C ALA A 342 16.61 23.83 -5.03
N GLN A 343 15.82 24.80 -5.49
CA GLN A 343 16.11 26.23 -5.32
C GLN A 343 15.89 26.66 -3.86
N THR A 344 14.88 26.09 -3.20
CA THR A 344 14.51 26.47 -1.84
C THR A 344 15.24 25.64 -0.78
N GLY A 345 15.96 24.58 -1.15
CA GLY A 345 16.62 23.67 -0.20
C GLY A 345 15.75 22.50 0.27
N MET A 346 14.54 22.37 -0.27
CA MET A 346 13.59 21.30 0.05
C MET A 346 14.04 19.92 -0.46
N ASN A 347 15.17 19.84 -1.16
CA ASN A 347 15.82 18.58 -1.52
C ASN A 347 16.78 18.04 -0.44
N GLU A 348 16.90 18.71 0.71
CA GLU A 348 17.67 18.22 1.85
C GLU A 348 16.94 17.05 2.53
N ASN A 349 17.50 15.84 2.53
CA ASN A 349 16.92 14.64 3.15
C ASN A 349 15.50 14.27 2.67
N ASN A 350 15.14 14.62 1.43
CA ASN A 350 13.85 14.33 0.84
C ASN A 350 13.77 12.94 0.16
N ASP A 351 14.75 12.05 0.41
CA ASP A 351 14.88 10.69 -0.15
C ASP A 351 14.16 9.62 0.70
N ARG A 352 13.03 10.03 1.31
CA ARG A 352 12.26 9.23 2.28
C ARG A 352 10.97 8.67 1.67
N PHE A 353 10.33 7.79 2.41
CA PHE A 353 9.02 7.24 2.05
C PHE A 353 7.93 8.11 2.70
N SER A 354 7.56 9.19 2.03
CA SER A 354 6.75 10.26 2.61
C SER A 354 5.24 10.05 2.40
N PHE A 355 4.45 10.30 3.45
CA PHE A 355 2.99 10.21 3.39
C PHE A 355 2.30 11.55 3.59
N ALA A 356 2.56 12.24 4.70
CA ALA A 356 1.76 13.39 5.11
C ALA A 356 2.64 14.62 5.32
N PRO A 357 2.44 15.70 4.52
CA PRO A 357 2.96 17.03 4.82
C PRO A 357 1.99 17.82 5.69
N ALA A 358 2.50 18.57 6.67
CA ALA A 358 1.70 19.46 7.52
C ALA A 358 2.41 20.80 7.76
N TRP A 359 1.84 21.87 7.22
CA TRP A 359 2.35 23.23 7.37
C TRP A 359 1.95 23.85 8.71
N CYS A 360 2.87 24.59 9.34
CA CYS A 360 2.63 25.35 10.57
C CYS A 360 3.74 26.40 10.77
N ASP A 361 3.42 27.56 11.35
CA ASP A 361 4.43 28.47 11.92
C ASP A 361 4.70 28.01 13.36
N PHE A 362 5.63 27.06 13.53
CA PHE A 362 5.79 26.37 14.83
C PHE A 362 6.57 27.19 15.85
N ASP A 363 7.40 28.12 15.40
CA ASP A 363 8.25 28.96 16.24
C ASP A 363 7.73 30.40 16.40
N GLY A 364 6.67 30.76 15.68
CA GLY A 364 6.00 32.06 15.77
C GLY A 364 6.76 33.19 15.08
N ASP A 365 7.69 32.88 14.16
CA ASP A 365 8.41 33.89 13.37
C ASP A 365 7.59 34.42 12.17
N GLY A 366 6.42 33.81 11.93
CA GLY A 366 5.47 34.15 10.90
C GLY A 366 5.70 33.41 9.58
N TRP A 367 6.82 32.73 9.38
CA TRP A 367 7.05 31.94 8.17
C TRP A 367 6.45 30.54 8.35
N PRO A 368 5.71 30.02 7.37
CA PRO A 368 5.18 28.66 7.48
C PRO A 368 6.33 27.66 7.29
N ASP A 369 6.50 26.80 8.29
CA ASP A 369 7.38 25.64 8.30
C ASP A 369 6.63 24.37 7.90
N LEU A 370 7.35 23.31 7.55
CA LEU A 370 6.76 22.07 7.08
C LEU A 370 7.29 20.86 7.84
N TYR A 371 6.39 20.10 8.47
CA TYR A 371 6.70 18.74 8.92
C TYR A 371 6.26 17.71 7.88
N VAL A 372 7.08 16.67 7.67
CA VAL A 372 6.78 15.56 6.76
C VAL A 372 6.91 14.23 7.52
N ALA A 373 5.80 13.49 7.61
CA ALA A 373 5.76 12.15 8.17
C ALA A 373 6.24 11.10 7.13
N ASN A 374 7.12 10.20 7.58
CA ASN A 374 7.78 9.18 6.75
C ASN A 374 7.62 7.78 7.36
N ASP A 375 7.35 6.76 6.55
CA ASP A 375 6.99 5.38 6.97
C ASP A 375 8.18 4.50 7.44
N PHE A 376 9.39 4.78 6.97
CA PHE A 376 10.55 3.91 7.22
C PHE A 376 11.75 4.74 7.66
N GLY A 377 11.64 5.38 8.82
CA GLY A 377 12.73 6.17 9.39
C GLY A 377 12.24 7.41 10.10
N ARG A 378 13.07 8.45 10.14
CA ARG A 378 12.74 9.71 10.81
C ARG A 378 11.78 10.59 10.00
N GLY A 379 11.01 11.42 10.69
CA GLY A 379 10.35 12.59 10.09
C GLY A 379 11.34 13.68 9.65
N ASN A 380 10.85 14.65 8.89
CA ASN A 380 11.59 15.86 8.55
C ASN A 380 10.82 17.09 9.05
N LEU A 381 11.51 18.06 9.64
CA LEU A 381 10.98 19.38 9.97
C LEU A 381 11.79 20.42 9.19
N TYR A 382 11.20 20.94 8.12
CA TYR A 382 11.81 21.96 7.29
C TYR A 382 11.46 23.33 7.83
N ARG A 383 12.43 23.98 8.47
CA ARG A 383 12.27 25.36 8.94
C ARG A 383 12.46 26.34 7.79
N ASN A 384 11.50 27.24 7.62
CA ASN A 384 11.49 28.25 6.58
C ASN A 384 12.15 29.54 7.04
N ARG A 385 13.14 30.02 6.30
CA ARG A 385 13.79 31.31 6.50
C ARG A 385 13.71 32.13 5.24
N ASN A 386 12.62 32.88 5.11
CA ASN A 386 12.36 33.75 3.97
C ASN A 386 12.33 33.00 2.62
N GLY A 387 11.61 31.87 2.56
CA GLY A 387 11.45 31.05 1.36
C GLY A 387 12.57 30.01 1.12
N HIS A 388 13.47 29.84 2.08
CA HIS A 388 14.55 28.84 2.06
C HIS A 388 14.44 27.89 3.25
N PHE A 389 14.61 26.60 3.01
CA PHE A 389 14.34 25.54 3.97
C PHE A 389 15.60 24.79 4.38
N HIS A 390 15.63 24.37 5.64
CA HIS A 390 16.60 23.43 6.19
C HIS A 390 15.91 22.39 7.07
N ASP A 391 16.34 21.13 6.97
CA ASP A 391 15.86 20.07 7.86
C ASP A 391 16.44 20.25 9.28
N GLU A 392 15.61 20.72 10.20
CA GLU A 392 15.94 20.96 11.61
C GLU A 392 15.32 19.91 12.55
N ALA A 393 14.79 18.79 12.04
CA ALA A 393 14.11 17.77 12.86
C ALA A 393 14.93 17.34 14.09
N ALA A 394 16.22 17.03 13.90
CA ALA A 394 17.10 16.60 14.98
C ALA A 394 17.38 17.70 16.01
N LYS A 395 17.44 18.98 15.59
CA LYS A 395 17.63 20.11 16.51
C LYS A 395 16.37 20.37 17.33
N ALA A 396 15.20 20.19 16.71
CA ALA A 396 13.90 20.38 17.33
C ALA A 396 13.47 19.20 18.23
N GLY A 397 14.13 18.04 18.13
CA GLY A 397 13.75 16.82 18.86
C GLY A 397 12.66 16.00 18.16
N LEU A 398 12.48 16.18 16.85
CA LEU A 398 11.47 15.52 16.01
C LEU A 398 12.07 14.51 15.01
N ASP A 399 13.30 14.04 15.24
CA ASP A 399 13.97 13.04 14.39
C ASP A 399 13.73 11.59 14.83
N GLY A 400 12.69 11.35 15.64
CA GLY A 400 12.27 10.02 16.05
C GLY A 400 12.00 9.12 14.85
N ALA A 401 12.65 7.97 14.79
CA ALA A 401 12.42 6.98 13.76
C ALA A 401 11.15 6.17 14.05
N GLY A 402 10.22 6.10 13.10
CA GLY A 402 8.96 5.39 13.21
C GLY A 402 8.23 5.32 11.86
N PRO A 403 7.09 4.63 11.81
CA PRO A 403 6.27 4.54 10.62
C PRO A 403 5.24 5.67 10.54
N GLY A 404 5.74 6.87 10.29
CA GLY A 404 4.93 8.09 10.26
C GLY A 404 3.96 8.11 9.08
N MET A 405 2.65 8.09 9.38
CA MET A 405 1.56 8.03 8.41
C MET A 405 0.81 9.36 8.24
N SER A 406 0.68 10.12 9.32
CA SER A 406 -0.12 11.35 9.41
C SER A 406 0.59 12.37 10.29
N ALA A 407 0.37 13.65 10.03
CA ALA A 407 0.84 14.74 10.87
C ALA A 407 -0.26 15.81 11.00
N ALA A 408 -0.52 16.26 12.23
CA ALA A 408 -1.49 17.31 12.50
C ALA A 408 -0.98 18.25 13.60
N TRP A 409 -1.27 19.54 13.44
CA TRP A 409 -0.91 20.60 14.38
C TRP A 409 -2.15 21.09 15.12
N PHE A 410 -2.10 21.13 16.45
CA PHE A 410 -3.15 21.69 17.31
C PHE A 410 -2.60 22.00 18.69
N ASP A 411 -3.28 22.83 19.47
CA ASP A 411 -2.90 23.19 20.84
C ASP A 411 -3.59 22.25 21.83
N TYR A 412 -2.90 21.20 22.28
CA TYR A 412 -3.55 20.16 23.10
C TYR A 412 -3.62 20.53 24.59
N ASP A 413 -2.73 21.42 25.05
CA ASP A 413 -2.60 21.81 26.46
C ASP A 413 -3.13 23.21 26.77
N GLY A 414 -3.55 23.97 25.76
CA GLY A 414 -4.16 25.28 25.88
C GLY A 414 -3.14 26.39 26.13
N ASP A 415 -1.87 26.19 25.80
CA ASP A 415 -0.80 27.16 26.00
C ASP A 415 -0.64 28.16 24.82
N GLY A 416 -1.45 27.99 23.78
CA GLY A 416 -1.47 28.81 22.58
C GLY A 416 -0.32 28.50 21.61
N ARG A 417 0.44 27.41 21.78
CA ARG A 417 1.46 26.97 20.81
C ARG A 417 0.96 25.77 20.02
N PRO A 418 1.42 25.60 18.77
CA PRO A 418 1.07 24.42 17.99
C PRO A 418 1.91 23.24 18.45
N ASP A 419 1.23 22.20 18.94
CA ASP A 419 1.81 20.89 19.23
C ASP A 419 1.63 19.96 18.02
N LEU A 420 2.52 18.99 17.88
CA LEU A 420 2.52 18.07 16.75
C LEU A 420 2.07 16.68 17.18
N TYR A 421 1.03 16.16 16.53
CA TYR A 421 0.64 14.76 16.65
C TYR A 421 1.00 14.00 15.36
N VAL A 422 1.76 12.91 15.51
CA VAL A 422 2.18 12.03 14.42
C VAL A 422 1.56 10.65 14.63
N SER A 423 0.81 10.17 13.65
CA SER A 423 0.33 8.79 13.65
C SER A 423 1.44 7.83 13.23
N ASP A 424 1.58 6.76 14.00
CA ASP A 424 2.51 5.66 13.79
C ASP A 424 1.80 4.31 14.01
N MET A 425 2.54 3.19 13.92
CA MET A 425 2.02 1.85 14.15
C MET A 425 2.25 1.42 15.60
N TRP A 426 1.15 1.21 16.34
CA TRP A 426 1.16 0.42 17.56
C TRP A 426 0.87 -1.04 17.21
N THR A 427 1.79 -1.96 17.53
CA THR A 427 1.59 -3.38 17.27
C THR A 427 1.98 -4.27 18.44
N ALA A 428 1.04 -5.05 18.96
CA ALA A 428 1.33 -6.00 20.04
C ALA A 428 2.35 -7.06 19.60
N ALA A 429 2.19 -7.61 18.40
CA ALA A 429 3.14 -8.56 17.82
C ALA A 429 4.54 -7.95 17.65
N GLY A 430 4.64 -6.75 17.09
CA GLY A 430 5.92 -6.06 16.95
C GLY A 430 6.59 -5.84 18.30
N GLN A 431 5.87 -5.35 19.30
CA GLN A 431 6.42 -5.12 20.64
C GLN A 431 7.00 -6.39 21.29
N ARG A 432 6.37 -7.55 21.06
CA ARG A 432 6.85 -8.85 21.54
C ARG A 432 8.06 -9.32 20.73
N VAL A 433 7.94 -9.32 19.39
CA VAL A 433 8.99 -9.77 18.47
C VAL A 433 10.29 -8.99 18.70
N VAL A 434 10.26 -7.65 18.72
CA VAL A 434 11.48 -6.83 18.85
C VAL A 434 12.18 -6.98 20.22
N ARG A 435 11.52 -7.60 21.21
CA ARG A 435 12.07 -7.89 22.54
C ARG A 435 12.39 -9.37 22.74
N ASP A 436 12.10 -10.22 21.76
CA ASP A 436 12.45 -11.64 21.79
C ASP A 436 13.95 -11.84 21.57
N ARG A 437 14.55 -12.86 22.20
CA ARG A 437 15.96 -13.23 22.02
C ARG A 437 16.28 -13.73 20.61
N ALA A 438 15.26 -14.20 19.89
CA ALA A 438 15.29 -14.60 18.49
C ALA A 438 15.41 -13.40 17.55
N PHE A 439 14.99 -12.20 17.97
CA PHE A 439 15.09 -10.99 17.16
C PHE A 439 16.53 -10.51 17.07
N ARG A 440 17.17 -10.82 15.95
CA ARG A 440 18.58 -10.52 15.68
C ARG A 440 18.72 -9.92 14.27
N PRO A 441 18.14 -8.73 14.03
CA PRO A 441 18.31 -8.05 12.75
C PRO A 441 19.79 -7.72 12.50
N ALA A 442 20.15 -7.51 11.24
CA ALA A 442 21.53 -7.17 10.89
C ALA A 442 21.96 -5.82 11.50
N ALA A 443 21.05 -4.84 11.55
CA ALA A 443 21.26 -3.57 12.23
C ALA A 443 21.16 -3.73 13.75
N ARG A 444 22.06 -3.07 14.50
CA ARG A 444 22.16 -3.18 15.96
C ARG A 444 21.46 -2.07 16.76
N ASP A 445 20.51 -1.36 16.14
CA ASP A 445 19.73 -0.31 16.81
C ASP A 445 18.38 -0.86 17.32
N ALA A 446 18.41 -1.49 18.49
CA ALA A 446 17.21 -2.05 19.09
C ALA A 446 16.17 -0.98 19.50
N GLU A 447 16.58 0.28 19.68
CA GLU A 447 15.65 1.35 20.04
C GLU A 447 14.85 1.82 18.84
N ALA A 448 15.48 1.97 17.67
CA ALA A 448 14.77 2.29 16.43
C ALA A 448 13.64 1.28 16.15
N PHE A 449 13.90 -0.02 16.27
CA PHE A 449 12.85 -1.04 16.11
C PHE A 449 11.75 -0.96 17.18
N ARG A 450 12.10 -0.63 18.42
CA ARG A 450 11.09 -0.44 19.48
C ARG A 450 10.18 0.74 19.17
N ARG A 451 10.74 1.85 18.70
CA ARG A 451 9.96 3.03 18.29
C ARG A 451 8.97 2.70 17.16
N HIS A 452 9.36 1.86 16.20
CA HIS A 452 8.43 1.40 15.13
C HIS A 452 7.26 0.53 15.60
N THR A 453 7.23 0.13 16.88
CA THR A 453 6.14 -0.67 17.48
C THR A 453 5.39 0.08 18.57
N LYS A 454 5.85 1.29 18.89
CA LYS A 454 5.44 2.07 20.05
C LYS A 454 4.06 2.68 19.87
N GLY A 455 3.69 3.01 18.63
CA GLY A 455 2.49 3.77 18.31
C GLY A 455 2.77 5.26 18.21
N ASN A 456 1.70 6.05 18.22
CA ASN A 456 1.68 7.47 17.87
C ASN A 456 2.54 8.32 18.80
N CYS A 457 3.02 9.44 18.28
CA CYS A 457 3.84 10.40 19.00
C CYS A 457 3.08 11.73 19.13
N LEU A 458 2.93 12.22 20.37
CA LEU A 458 2.50 13.59 20.65
C LEU A 458 3.73 14.38 21.10
N TYR A 459 4.01 15.48 20.43
CA TYR A 459 5.15 16.36 20.69
C TYR A 459 4.65 17.73 21.14
N ARG A 460 4.93 18.05 22.40
CA ARG A 460 4.59 19.34 22.97
C ARG A 460 5.63 20.40 22.62
N ASN A 461 5.17 21.56 22.17
CA ASN A 461 6.02 22.68 21.81
C ASN A 461 6.46 23.48 23.05
N LYS A 462 7.78 23.53 23.29
CA LYS A 462 8.33 24.21 24.47
C LYS A 462 8.45 25.73 24.32
N GLY A 463 8.16 26.27 23.12
CA GLY A 463 8.26 27.70 22.83
C GLY A 463 9.69 28.23 22.64
N ASP A 464 10.69 27.35 22.64
CA ASP A 464 12.11 27.68 22.40
C ASP A 464 12.65 27.09 21.09
N GLY A 465 11.74 26.64 20.21
CA GLY A 465 12.05 25.94 18.97
C GLY A 465 12.33 24.43 19.14
N THR A 466 12.13 23.87 20.35
CA THR A 466 12.26 22.45 20.63
C THR A 466 10.95 21.83 21.12
N PHE A 467 10.85 20.50 20.97
CA PHE A 467 9.69 19.73 21.38
C PHE A 467 10.04 18.70 22.46
N GLU A 468 9.07 18.38 23.32
CA GLU A 468 9.12 17.22 24.21
C GLU A 468 8.11 16.16 23.80
N GLU A 469 8.52 14.89 23.75
CA GLU A 469 7.61 13.79 23.46
C GLU A 469 6.73 13.52 24.70
N ALA A 470 5.44 13.84 24.59
CA ALA A 470 4.44 13.77 25.67
C ALA A 470 3.51 12.54 25.57
N GLY A 471 3.54 11.80 24.46
CA GLY A 471 2.57 10.72 24.15
C GLY A 471 2.31 9.72 25.28
N ALA A 472 3.37 9.16 25.88
CA ALA A 472 3.26 8.21 27.00
C ALA A 472 2.61 8.82 28.23
N THR A 473 3.01 10.04 28.58
CA THR A 473 2.54 10.76 29.77
C THR A 473 1.07 11.15 29.61
N GLU A 474 0.70 11.57 28.40
CA GLU A 474 -0.67 11.97 28.05
C GLU A 474 -1.61 10.79 27.77
N GLY A 475 -1.06 9.60 27.49
CA GLY A 475 -1.84 8.38 27.29
C GLY A 475 -2.36 8.15 25.87
N VAL A 476 -1.70 8.75 24.86
CA VAL A 476 -2.18 8.81 23.46
C VAL A 476 -1.34 8.01 22.46
N GLU A 477 -0.43 7.14 22.94
CA GLU A 477 0.46 6.35 22.07
C GLU A 477 -0.27 5.21 21.34
N MET A 478 -1.33 4.66 21.94
CA MET A 478 -2.00 3.48 21.39
C MET A 478 -3.01 3.86 20.30
N GLY A 479 -2.50 4.17 19.11
CA GLY A 479 -3.30 4.45 17.90
C GLY A 479 -3.65 3.24 17.03
N ARG A 480 -3.29 2.02 17.43
CA ARG A 480 -3.32 0.80 16.59
C ARG A 480 -2.46 0.98 15.32
N TRP A 481 -2.80 0.36 14.19
CA TRP A 481 -2.22 0.71 12.90
C TRP A 481 -2.85 2.00 12.37
N ALA A 482 -2.32 3.13 12.82
CA ALA A 482 -2.91 4.44 12.60
C ALA A 482 -2.67 4.99 11.20
N TRP A 483 -3.65 5.74 10.69
CA TRP A 483 -3.59 6.53 9.46
C TRP A 483 -3.92 7.99 9.80
N GLY A 484 -4.94 8.57 9.14
CA GLY A 484 -5.37 9.95 9.38
C GLY A 484 -5.70 10.21 10.84
N SER A 485 -5.13 11.30 11.37
CA SER A 485 -5.32 11.76 12.73
C SER A 485 -5.43 13.27 12.79
N GLY A 486 -6.04 13.76 13.87
CA GLY A 486 -6.15 15.20 14.15
C GLY A 486 -6.82 15.46 15.49
N GLY A 487 -6.55 16.64 16.04
CA GLY A 487 -7.14 17.14 17.28
C GLY A 487 -8.20 18.21 17.00
N PHE A 488 -9.42 18.03 17.51
CA PHE A 488 -10.54 18.97 17.33
C PHE A 488 -11.37 19.06 18.62
N ASP A 489 -11.83 20.25 18.95
CA ASP A 489 -12.74 20.52 20.07
C ASP A 489 -14.18 20.14 19.65
N TRP A 490 -14.50 18.84 19.64
CA TRP A 490 -15.81 18.38 19.17
C TRP A 490 -16.91 18.64 20.19
N ASP A 491 -16.57 18.60 21.48
CA ASP A 491 -17.54 18.87 22.54
C ASP A 491 -17.69 20.38 22.85
N LEU A 492 -16.86 21.24 22.25
CA LEU A 492 -16.89 22.70 22.36
C LEU A 492 -16.62 23.21 23.78
N ASP A 493 -15.74 22.52 24.51
CA ASP A 493 -15.28 22.93 25.84
C ASP A 493 -13.96 23.72 25.84
N GLY A 494 -13.33 23.83 24.67
CA GLY A 494 -12.07 24.52 24.45
C GLY A 494 -10.83 23.63 24.54
N VAL A 495 -11.00 22.31 24.69
CA VAL A 495 -9.91 21.32 24.69
C VAL A 495 -10.08 20.38 23.50
N PRO A 496 -9.05 20.19 22.66
CA PRO A 496 -9.15 19.24 21.56
C PRO A 496 -9.20 17.77 22.03
N GLU A 497 -10.19 17.02 21.53
CA GLU A 497 -10.17 15.55 21.48
C GLU A 497 -9.32 15.06 20.29
N ILE A 498 -8.82 13.82 20.36
CA ILE A 498 -8.00 13.24 19.28
C ILE A 498 -8.72 12.06 18.64
N LEU A 499 -8.87 12.10 17.31
CA LEU A 499 -9.36 10.98 16.50
C LEU A 499 -8.23 10.38 15.68
N ILE A 500 -8.19 9.05 15.60
CA ILE A 500 -7.27 8.28 14.78
C ILE A 500 -8.05 7.24 13.97
N GLY A 501 -7.97 7.34 12.64
CA GLY A 501 -8.40 6.29 11.74
C GLY A 501 -7.43 5.11 11.76
N ALA A 502 -7.93 3.87 11.80
CA ALA A 502 -7.07 2.69 11.93
C ALA A 502 -7.46 1.51 11.04
N GLY A 503 -6.53 0.55 10.96
CA GLY A 503 -6.61 -0.69 10.19
C GLY A 503 -5.85 -0.61 8.87
N MET A 504 -5.24 -1.71 8.43
CA MET A 504 -4.43 -1.75 7.21
C MET A 504 -5.14 -2.50 6.08
N VAL A 505 -5.12 -3.83 6.03
CA VAL A 505 -5.83 -4.58 4.99
C VAL A 505 -6.70 -5.64 5.63
N THR A 506 -8.01 -5.37 5.69
CA THR A 506 -9.00 -6.37 6.07
C THR A 506 -9.48 -7.14 4.84
N ASN A 507 -9.41 -8.46 4.95
CA ASN A 507 -9.93 -9.43 3.98
C ASN A 507 -10.73 -10.54 4.71
N ARG A 508 -11.18 -11.55 3.96
CA ARG A 508 -12.01 -12.65 4.48
C ARG A 508 -11.29 -13.54 5.49
N SER A 509 -9.97 -13.75 5.37
CA SER A 509 -9.23 -14.61 6.29
C SER A 509 -9.21 -14.01 7.70
N SER A 510 -9.47 -14.84 8.71
CA SER A 510 -9.25 -14.50 10.12
C SER A 510 -7.76 -14.48 10.49
N LYS A 511 -6.89 -15.10 9.68
CA LYS A 511 -5.45 -15.05 9.90
C LYS A 511 -4.93 -13.66 9.53
N ASP A 512 -4.24 -13.05 10.49
CA ASP A 512 -3.61 -11.74 10.36
C ASP A 512 -2.09 -11.87 10.18
N LEU A 513 -1.54 -11.15 9.21
CA LEU A 513 -0.13 -11.22 8.84
C LEU A 513 0.79 -10.29 9.67
N ASN A 514 0.29 -9.55 10.65
CA ASN A 514 1.10 -8.65 11.48
C ASN A 514 2.32 -9.37 12.10
N SER A 515 2.10 -10.50 12.78
CA SER A 515 3.18 -11.26 13.40
C SER A 515 4.16 -11.80 12.35
N PHE A 516 3.66 -12.24 11.19
CA PHE A 516 4.50 -12.66 10.07
C PHE A 516 5.38 -11.52 9.56
N PHE A 517 4.83 -10.32 9.39
CA PHE A 517 5.57 -9.13 8.98
C PHE A 517 6.75 -8.85 9.93
N TRP A 518 6.53 -8.84 11.24
CA TRP A 518 7.62 -8.59 12.19
C TRP A 518 8.68 -9.70 12.21
N ARG A 519 8.28 -10.97 12.15
CA ARG A 519 9.19 -12.13 12.24
C ARG A 519 9.96 -12.40 10.96
N GLN A 520 9.34 -12.18 9.79
CA GLN A 520 9.86 -12.63 8.50
C GLN A 520 10.25 -11.48 7.57
N VAL A 521 9.79 -10.26 7.83
CA VAL A 521 10.24 -9.05 7.12
C VAL A 521 11.18 -8.26 8.02
N VAL A 522 10.68 -7.68 9.10
CA VAL A 522 11.45 -6.73 9.92
C VAL A 522 12.69 -7.40 10.55
N ALA A 523 12.55 -8.60 11.11
CA ALA A 523 13.68 -9.31 11.70
C ALA A 523 14.77 -9.73 10.70
N LYS A 524 14.48 -9.70 9.39
CA LYS A 524 15.40 -10.08 8.31
C LYS A 524 15.96 -8.86 7.56
N THR A 525 15.65 -7.64 8.01
CA THR A 525 16.14 -6.40 7.40
C THR A 525 17.67 -6.38 7.26
N PRO A 526 18.22 -5.91 6.11
CA PRO A 526 19.65 -5.75 5.96
C PRO A 526 20.17 -4.56 6.79
N GLU A 527 21.48 -4.49 7.00
CA GLU A 527 22.13 -3.35 7.68
C GLU A 527 22.27 -2.12 6.76
N LYS A 528 22.37 -2.36 5.45
CA LYS A 528 22.59 -1.34 4.41
C LYS A 528 21.64 -1.58 3.26
N GLN A 529 21.43 -0.55 2.45
CA GLN A 529 20.68 -0.64 1.20
C GLN A 529 21.40 -1.57 0.19
N ARG A 530 21.05 -2.86 0.22
CA ARG A 530 21.53 -3.89 -0.71
C ARG A 530 20.50 -5.00 -0.83
N ALA A 531 20.59 -5.79 -1.91
CA ALA A 531 19.75 -6.97 -2.07
C ALA A 531 19.94 -7.94 -0.90
N ALA A 532 18.84 -8.49 -0.40
CA ALA A 532 18.80 -9.39 0.74
C ALA A 532 17.66 -10.40 0.55
N ALA A 533 18.00 -11.62 0.12
CA ALA A 533 17.03 -12.62 -0.31
C ALA A 533 15.97 -12.93 0.77
N ASP A 534 16.37 -13.14 2.03
CA ASP A 534 15.42 -13.45 3.11
C ASP A 534 14.43 -12.30 3.36
N TYR A 535 14.93 -11.06 3.33
CA TYR A 535 14.11 -9.85 3.49
C TYR A 535 13.11 -9.68 2.34
N GLU A 536 13.61 -9.81 1.11
CA GLU A 536 12.81 -9.69 -0.11
C GLU A 536 11.76 -10.82 -0.20
N ASN A 537 12.13 -12.04 0.17
CA ASN A 537 11.20 -13.18 0.21
C ASN A 537 10.09 -12.97 1.25
N GLY A 538 10.39 -12.39 2.40
CA GLY A 538 9.39 -11.99 3.39
C GLY A 538 8.38 -11.00 2.83
N TRP A 539 8.86 -9.93 2.19
CA TRP A 539 7.98 -8.95 1.52
C TRP A 539 7.17 -9.57 0.38
N ASN A 540 7.81 -10.40 -0.44
CA ASN A 540 7.14 -11.11 -1.54
C ASN A 540 5.99 -11.97 -1.00
N ALA A 541 6.23 -12.77 0.04
CA ALA A 541 5.20 -13.59 0.66
C ALA A 541 4.05 -12.73 1.21
N LEU A 542 4.35 -11.67 1.96
CA LEU A 542 3.34 -10.76 2.52
C LEU A 542 2.45 -10.20 1.40
N ASN A 543 3.05 -9.64 0.36
CA ASN A 543 2.34 -9.02 -0.78
C ASN A 543 1.49 -10.01 -1.58
N GLN A 544 1.87 -11.28 -1.60
CA GLN A 544 1.09 -12.35 -2.24
C GLN A 544 -0.09 -12.73 -1.36
N LEU A 545 0.16 -12.97 -0.07
CA LEU A 545 -0.84 -13.41 0.89
C LEU A 545 -1.99 -12.39 1.03
N ILE A 546 -1.69 -11.08 1.11
CA ILE A 546 -2.73 -10.04 1.17
C ILE A 546 -3.61 -10.01 -0.09
N ARG A 547 -3.09 -10.48 -1.23
CA ARG A 547 -3.85 -10.63 -2.47
C ARG A 547 -4.60 -11.96 -2.53
N GLN A 548 -4.29 -12.92 -1.66
CA GLN A 548 -4.90 -14.25 -1.50
C GLN A 548 -5.83 -14.34 -0.27
N ASP A 549 -6.58 -13.28 0.04
CA ASP A 549 -7.57 -13.20 1.13
C ASP A 549 -7.03 -13.07 2.57
N TYR A 550 -5.71 -13.02 2.78
CA TYR A 550 -5.18 -12.76 4.12
C TYR A 550 -5.35 -11.31 4.54
N SER A 551 -5.62 -11.10 5.83
CA SER A 551 -5.63 -9.75 6.40
C SER A 551 -4.22 -9.37 6.84
N TRP A 552 -3.90 -8.09 6.81
CA TRP A 552 -2.67 -7.53 7.39
C TRP A 552 -3.09 -6.39 8.31
N ASN A 553 -2.96 -6.58 9.63
CA ASN A 553 -3.48 -5.66 10.64
C ASN A 553 -4.93 -5.23 10.35
N GLY A 554 -5.77 -6.23 10.08
CA GLY A 554 -7.18 -6.01 9.75
C GLY A 554 -8.08 -5.95 10.98
N ARG A 555 -9.30 -5.46 10.79
CA ARG A 555 -10.38 -5.37 11.79
C ARG A 555 -10.03 -4.53 13.02
N GLU A 556 -9.18 -3.53 12.83
CA GLU A 556 -8.85 -2.57 13.88
C GLU A 556 -9.86 -1.41 13.87
N PRO A 557 -10.54 -1.13 14.99
CA PRO A 557 -11.43 0.03 15.08
C PRO A 557 -10.64 1.34 15.08
N ASN A 558 -11.32 2.46 14.86
CA ASN A 558 -10.74 3.78 15.14
C ASN A 558 -10.50 4.00 16.64
N VAL A 559 -9.59 4.93 16.95
CA VAL A 559 -9.29 5.35 18.33
C VAL A 559 -9.78 6.77 18.55
N PHE A 560 -10.50 7.02 19.64
CA PHE A 560 -10.99 8.34 20.04
C PHE A 560 -10.59 8.64 21.48
N TYR A 561 -9.79 9.69 21.67
CA TYR A 561 -9.29 10.12 22.97
C TYR A 561 -9.99 11.39 23.44
N VAL A 562 -10.45 11.37 24.69
CA VAL A 562 -11.05 12.52 25.39
C VAL A 562 -10.19 12.91 26.58
N LYS A 563 -10.10 14.20 26.91
CA LYS A 563 -9.34 14.65 28.08
C LYS A 563 -10.18 14.48 29.35
N GLN A 564 -9.68 13.75 30.34
CA GLN A 564 -10.30 13.57 31.65
C GLN A 564 -9.23 13.61 32.75
N ASP A 565 -9.51 14.36 33.82
CA ASP A 565 -8.59 14.53 34.95
C ASP A 565 -7.17 14.98 34.53
N GLY A 566 -7.08 15.79 33.47
CA GLY A 566 -5.82 16.35 32.97
C GLY A 566 -4.99 15.45 32.05
N THR A 567 -5.46 14.24 31.70
CA THR A 567 -4.81 13.32 30.75
C THR A 567 -5.82 12.77 29.75
N PHE A 568 -5.39 12.20 28.64
CA PHE A 568 -6.32 11.58 27.70
C PHE A 568 -6.76 10.18 28.14
N ARG A 569 -8.02 9.86 27.88
CA ARG A 569 -8.65 8.55 28.08
C ARG A 569 -9.21 8.06 26.76
N ASP A 570 -8.99 6.78 26.50
CA ASP A 570 -9.56 6.10 25.35
C ASP A 570 -11.07 5.93 25.55
N ALA A 571 -11.86 6.63 24.74
CA ALA A 571 -13.31 6.61 24.73
C ALA A 571 -13.88 5.89 23.49
N SER A 572 -13.04 5.18 22.72
CA SER A 572 -13.41 4.59 21.44
C SER A 572 -14.70 3.78 21.51
N GLY A 573 -14.83 2.87 22.50
CA GLY A 573 -15.99 1.99 22.62
C GLY A 573 -17.31 2.69 22.94
N VAL A 574 -17.30 3.92 23.46
CA VAL A 574 -18.52 4.73 23.72
C VAL A 574 -18.68 5.90 22.74
N SER A 575 -17.71 6.12 21.85
CA SER A 575 -17.74 7.25 20.92
C SER A 575 -18.76 7.10 19.79
N GLY A 576 -19.07 5.87 19.38
CA GLY A 576 -19.79 5.61 18.12
C GLY A 576 -18.90 5.66 16.87
N LEU A 577 -17.57 5.79 17.03
CA LEU A 577 -16.58 5.83 15.96
C LEU A 577 -15.77 4.52 15.84
N ASP A 578 -16.01 3.52 16.68
CA ASP A 578 -15.26 2.25 16.76
C ASP A 578 -15.56 1.27 15.60
N TYR A 579 -15.57 1.79 14.38
CA TYR A 579 -15.70 1.02 13.14
C TYR A 579 -14.38 0.41 12.73
N ALA A 580 -14.40 -0.90 12.48
CA ALA A 580 -13.27 -1.67 11.99
C ALA A 580 -13.27 -1.75 10.44
N ASP A 581 -13.42 -0.60 9.79
CA ASP A 581 -13.66 -0.47 8.34
C ASP A 581 -12.40 -0.15 7.52
N ASP A 582 -11.20 -0.31 8.09
CA ASP A 582 -9.93 0.16 7.52
C ASP A 582 -10.04 1.67 7.18
N THR A 583 -10.30 2.49 8.20
CA THR A 583 -10.44 3.95 8.04
C THR A 583 -9.10 4.54 7.64
N ARG A 584 -9.07 5.25 6.51
CA ARG A 584 -7.85 5.92 6.03
C ARG A 584 -7.75 7.31 6.58
N THR A 585 -8.86 8.05 6.56
CA THR A 585 -8.87 9.43 6.97
C THR A 585 -10.27 9.98 7.20
N PHE A 586 -10.38 11.26 7.52
CA PHE A 586 -11.62 11.95 7.79
C PHE A 586 -11.55 13.45 7.48
N ALA A 587 -12.71 14.07 7.25
CA ALA A 587 -12.87 15.52 7.18
C ALA A 587 -13.82 16.01 8.28
N VAL A 588 -13.54 17.19 8.83
CA VAL A 588 -14.39 17.85 9.83
C VAL A 588 -15.13 18.98 9.15
N THR A 589 -16.44 19.02 9.31
CA THR A 589 -17.34 20.01 8.70
C THR A 589 -18.64 20.07 9.49
N ASP A 590 -19.31 21.22 9.50
CA ASP A 590 -20.67 21.37 10.03
C ASP A 590 -21.66 21.19 8.85
N PHE A 591 -22.03 19.93 8.56
CA PHE A 591 -22.82 19.63 7.35
C PHE A 591 -24.32 19.89 7.54
N ASP A 592 -24.79 20.05 8.78
CA ASP A 592 -26.18 20.40 9.08
C ASP A 592 -26.38 21.91 9.35
N GLY A 593 -25.27 22.63 9.59
CA GLY A 593 -25.17 24.07 9.74
C GLY A 593 -25.55 24.58 11.13
N ASP A 594 -25.60 23.71 12.14
CA ASP A 594 -26.05 24.05 13.49
C ASP A 594 -24.96 24.66 14.39
N GLY A 595 -23.75 24.83 13.85
CA GLY A 595 -22.59 25.40 14.55
C GLY A 595 -21.75 24.35 15.29
N ILE A 596 -22.14 23.08 15.27
CA ILE A 596 -21.42 21.97 15.87
C ILE A 596 -20.61 21.26 14.78
N PRO A 597 -19.28 21.06 14.96
CA PRO A 597 -18.49 20.35 13.97
C PRO A 597 -18.88 18.86 13.92
N ASP A 598 -19.31 18.40 12.75
CA ASP A 598 -19.53 16.99 12.43
C ASP A 598 -18.28 16.38 11.75
N LEU A 599 -18.42 15.11 11.37
CA LEU A 599 -17.32 14.31 10.85
C LEU A 599 -17.75 13.45 9.66
N VAL A 600 -16.89 13.36 8.65
CA VAL A 600 -17.05 12.43 7.53
C VAL A 600 -15.83 11.52 7.45
N LEU A 601 -16.02 10.20 7.61
CA LEU A 601 -14.96 9.20 7.54
C LEU A 601 -14.80 8.67 6.11
N LYS A 602 -13.56 8.42 5.69
CA LYS A 602 -13.20 7.72 4.46
C LYS A 602 -12.57 6.37 4.78
N ASN A 603 -13.24 5.31 4.34
CA ASN A 603 -12.89 3.92 4.60
C ASN A 603 -12.41 3.23 3.33
N ARG A 604 -11.57 2.21 3.50
CA ARG A 604 -11.27 1.25 2.43
C ARG A 604 -12.38 0.20 2.30
N LEU A 605 -12.96 -0.25 3.41
CA LEU A 605 -14.14 -1.11 3.37
C LEU A 605 -15.42 -0.31 3.13
N GLY A 606 -16.46 -1.01 2.71
CA GLY A 606 -17.81 -0.50 2.56
C GLY A 606 -18.55 -0.39 3.89
N PRO A 607 -19.42 0.62 4.09
CA PRO A 607 -19.53 1.82 3.27
C PRO A 607 -18.22 2.61 3.30
N GLN A 608 -17.75 3.01 2.11
CA GLN A 608 -16.49 3.72 1.91
C GLN A 608 -16.51 5.14 2.48
N ILE A 609 -17.70 5.67 2.76
CA ILE A 609 -17.91 6.95 3.42
C ILE A 609 -18.89 6.77 4.58
N ARG A 610 -18.64 7.42 5.71
CA ARG A 610 -19.61 7.56 6.81
C ARG A 610 -19.78 9.01 7.20
N ALA A 611 -21.01 9.48 7.33
CA ALA A 611 -21.34 10.80 7.89
C ALA A 611 -21.77 10.62 9.35
N MET A 612 -21.06 11.29 10.24
CA MET A 612 -21.17 11.16 11.69
C MET A 612 -21.64 12.49 12.28
N GLN A 613 -22.91 12.56 12.68
CA GLN A 613 -23.47 13.74 13.33
C GLN A 613 -22.99 13.79 14.78
N ASN A 614 -22.51 14.95 15.21
CA ASN A 614 -21.91 15.15 16.52
C ASN A 614 -22.98 15.37 17.62
N ASP A 615 -22.98 14.48 18.62
CA ASP A 615 -23.90 14.45 19.76
C ASP A 615 -23.25 14.83 21.11
N CYS A 616 -21.99 15.31 21.16
CA CYS A 616 -21.22 15.53 22.41
C CYS A 616 -21.32 16.94 23.05
N VAL A 617 -21.74 17.99 22.33
CA VAL A 617 -21.65 19.41 22.77
C VAL A 617 -22.42 19.81 24.06
N GLY A 618 -23.51 19.12 24.39
CA GLY A 618 -24.39 19.54 25.50
C GLY A 618 -25.08 20.89 25.26
N GLU A 619 -25.09 21.78 26.27
CA GLU A 619 -25.68 23.15 26.21
C GLU A 619 -24.64 24.26 25.94
N ARG A 620 -23.43 23.90 25.51
CA ARG A 620 -22.33 24.85 25.34
C ARG A 620 -22.62 25.83 24.19
N LYS A 621 -22.18 27.08 24.37
CA LYS A 621 -22.30 28.16 23.38
C LYS A 621 -21.08 28.20 22.50
N ALA A 622 -21.26 28.49 21.22
CA ALA A 622 -20.18 28.52 20.25
C ALA A 622 -20.32 29.66 19.23
N ILE A 623 -19.21 29.93 18.55
CA ILE A 623 -19.14 30.71 17.32
C ILE A 623 -18.38 29.91 16.27
N ALA A 624 -18.61 30.23 15.00
CA ALA A 624 -17.78 29.76 13.90
C ALA A 624 -17.17 30.95 13.15
N ILE A 625 -15.96 30.80 12.63
CA ILE A 625 -15.22 31.88 11.97
C ILE A 625 -14.80 31.42 10.57
N SER A 626 -15.08 32.26 9.59
CA SER A 626 -14.61 32.14 8.21
C SER A 626 -13.76 33.36 7.88
N LEU A 627 -12.56 33.13 7.33
CA LEU A 627 -11.58 34.17 7.06
C LEU A 627 -11.47 34.46 5.56
N ARG A 628 -11.16 35.71 5.23
CA ARG A 628 -10.82 36.11 3.87
C ARG A 628 -9.62 37.04 3.86
N GLY A 629 -8.51 36.59 3.28
CA GLY A 629 -7.31 37.40 3.09
C GLY A 629 -7.48 38.46 1.99
N THR A 630 -6.77 39.58 2.15
CA THR A 630 -6.69 40.67 1.17
C THR A 630 -5.24 41.01 0.82
N LYS A 631 -4.34 40.93 1.80
CA LYS A 631 -2.89 40.95 1.62
C LYS A 631 -2.33 39.53 1.70
N SER A 632 -2.84 38.73 2.62
CA SER A 632 -2.62 37.29 2.71
C SER A 632 -3.27 36.57 1.53
N ASN A 633 -2.91 35.30 1.31
CA ASN A 633 -3.67 34.45 0.38
C ASN A 633 -5.18 34.47 0.71
N ARG A 634 -6.03 34.39 -0.32
CA ARG A 634 -7.45 34.74 -0.17
C ARG A 634 -8.23 33.86 0.80
N ASP A 635 -7.83 32.61 0.94
CA ASP A 635 -8.43 31.65 1.87
C ASP A 635 -7.82 31.73 3.29
N ALA A 636 -6.86 32.64 3.51
CA ALA A 636 -6.16 32.84 4.78
C ALA A 636 -5.47 31.59 5.34
N ILE A 637 -5.11 30.63 4.48
CA ILE A 637 -4.39 29.42 4.89
C ILE A 637 -3.07 29.84 5.55
N GLY A 638 -2.81 29.27 6.73
CA GLY A 638 -1.71 29.64 7.62
C GLY A 638 -2.11 30.63 8.73
N ALA A 639 -3.35 31.13 8.75
CA ALA A 639 -3.81 32.02 9.82
C ALA A 639 -3.91 31.27 11.16
N ARG A 640 -3.47 31.94 12.23
CA ARG A 640 -3.72 31.54 13.62
C ARG A 640 -4.88 32.37 14.17
N VAL A 641 -5.90 31.71 14.69
CA VAL A 641 -7.07 32.35 15.31
C VAL A 641 -7.14 31.96 16.77
N GLU A 642 -7.19 32.97 17.63
CA GLU A 642 -7.29 32.82 19.07
C GLU A 642 -8.64 33.34 19.54
N VAL A 643 -9.43 32.51 20.23
CA VAL A 643 -10.73 32.88 20.80
C VAL A 643 -10.75 32.58 22.28
N ASN A 644 -10.86 33.62 23.11
CA ASN A 644 -10.92 33.49 24.58
C ASN A 644 -9.81 32.59 25.18
N GLY A 645 -8.62 32.56 24.56
CA GLY A 645 -7.47 31.76 24.99
C GLY A 645 -7.29 30.43 24.26
N GLN A 646 -8.25 29.98 23.44
CA GLN A 646 -8.11 28.79 22.59
C GLN A 646 -7.44 29.18 21.27
N ALA A 647 -6.48 28.39 20.78
CA ALA A 647 -5.84 28.63 19.50
C ALA A 647 -6.19 27.54 18.47
N GLN A 648 -6.59 27.96 17.26
CA GLN A 648 -6.70 27.07 16.10
C GLN A 648 -5.96 27.65 14.89
N TYR A 649 -5.60 26.77 13.97
CA TYR A 649 -4.78 27.08 12.80
C TYR A 649 -5.52 26.69 11.53
N LEU A 650 -5.65 27.63 10.60
CA LEU A 650 -6.29 27.37 9.32
C LEU A 650 -5.32 26.70 8.36
N SER A 651 -5.63 25.47 7.91
CA SER A 651 -4.76 24.66 7.06
C SER A 651 -5.48 24.22 5.77
N ALA A 652 -4.70 23.91 4.73
CA ALA A 652 -5.19 23.27 3.51
C ALA A 652 -4.34 22.02 3.24
N GLY A 653 -4.89 20.85 3.56
CA GLY A 653 -4.13 19.61 3.65
C GLY A 653 -3.57 19.44 5.06
N SER A 654 -4.19 18.57 5.84
CA SER A 654 -3.75 18.21 7.18
C SER A 654 -4.13 16.75 7.47
N GLY A 655 -3.38 16.12 8.36
CA GLY A 655 -3.48 14.68 8.58
C GLY A 655 -3.07 13.87 7.35
N PHE A 656 -3.61 12.68 7.20
CA PHE A 656 -3.36 11.82 6.02
C PHE A 656 -4.44 12.04 4.96
N LEU A 657 -4.10 12.55 3.78
CA LEU A 657 -5.00 12.64 2.61
C LEU A 657 -6.30 13.43 2.83
N SER A 658 -6.31 14.39 3.77
CA SER A 658 -7.52 15.11 4.17
C SER A 658 -7.46 16.60 3.95
N GLN A 659 -8.63 17.16 3.66
CA GLN A 659 -8.92 18.58 3.81
C GLN A 659 -10.20 18.74 4.65
N HIS A 660 -10.07 19.43 5.77
CA HIS A 660 -11.18 19.83 6.64
C HIS A 660 -11.82 21.14 6.15
N SER A 661 -12.94 21.51 6.76
CA SER A 661 -13.57 22.81 6.52
C SER A 661 -12.59 23.94 6.83
N LYS A 662 -12.71 25.03 6.08
CA LYS A 662 -11.99 26.28 6.37
C LYS A 662 -12.69 27.14 7.42
N ARG A 663 -13.85 26.67 7.90
CA ARG A 663 -14.56 27.28 9.01
C ARG A 663 -14.02 26.73 10.32
N LEU A 664 -13.55 27.62 11.18
CA LEU A 664 -13.04 27.28 12.50
C LEU A 664 -14.16 27.40 13.53
N HIS A 665 -14.34 26.39 14.38
CA HIS A 665 -15.40 26.33 15.39
C HIS A 665 -14.79 26.49 16.78
N PHE A 666 -15.37 27.37 17.61
CA PHE A 666 -14.89 27.64 18.96
C PHE A 666 -16.02 27.58 19.97
N GLY A 667 -15.85 26.77 21.01
CA GLY A 667 -16.65 26.86 22.23
C GLY A 667 -16.31 28.13 23.02
N LEU A 668 -17.28 28.72 23.71
CA LEU A 668 -17.03 29.95 24.49
C LEU A 668 -16.63 29.70 25.95
N ALA A 669 -16.49 28.44 26.39
CA ALA A 669 -16.06 28.07 27.75
C ALA A 669 -16.78 28.86 28.88
N GLY A 670 -18.08 29.11 28.70
CA GLY A 670 -18.92 29.86 29.65
C GLY A 670 -18.86 31.39 29.56
N GLN A 671 -18.01 31.96 28.70
CA GLN A 671 -17.98 33.40 28.43
C GLN A 671 -19.23 33.85 27.66
N PRO A 672 -19.76 35.07 27.93
CA PRO A 672 -20.98 35.55 27.28
C PRO A 672 -20.77 35.97 25.83
N VAL A 673 -19.56 36.35 25.46
CA VAL A 673 -19.16 36.83 24.12
C VAL A 673 -17.76 36.30 23.78
N ALA A 674 -17.44 36.30 22.48
CA ALA A 674 -16.11 35.95 21.99
C ALA A 674 -15.22 37.18 21.82
N HIS A 675 -13.95 37.04 22.21
CA HIS A 675 -12.86 37.91 21.85
C HIS A 675 -11.92 37.15 20.92
N VAL A 676 -11.80 37.64 19.69
CA VAL A 676 -11.08 36.99 18.60
C VAL A 676 -9.82 37.79 18.30
N LYS A 677 -8.67 37.12 18.27
CA LYS A 677 -7.41 37.65 17.75
C LYS A 677 -6.97 36.80 16.56
N ILE A 678 -6.66 37.44 15.44
CA ILE A 678 -6.25 36.77 14.21
C ILE A 678 -4.82 37.22 13.91
N THR A 679 -3.93 36.26 13.74
CA THR A 679 -2.61 36.48 13.14
C THR A 679 -2.68 35.98 11.70
N TRP A 680 -2.69 36.90 10.76
CA TRP A 680 -2.81 36.62 9.33
C TRP A 680 -1.48 36.10 8.74
N PRO A 681 -1.50 35.30 7.67
CA PRO A 681 -0.29 34.84 6.97
C PRO A 681 0.66 35.99 6.58
N SER A 682 0.11 37.17 6.27
CA SER A 682 0.85 38.39 5.96
C SER A 682 1.62 39.01 7.14
N GLY A 683 1.46 38.46 8.35
CA GLY A 683 2.00 38.96 9.62
C GLY A 683 1.14 40.04 10.29
N ALA A 684 0.03 40.46 9.68
CA ALA A 684 -0.90 41.39 10.30
C ALA A 684 -1.62 40.76 11.50
N ILE A 685 -1.89 41.55 12.54
CA ILE A 685 -2.67 41.13 13.70
C ILE A 685 -3.94 41.97 13.75
N GLU A 686 -5.08 41.31 13.90
CA GLU A 686 -6.38 41.96 14.05
C GLU A 686 -7.13 41.41 15.26
N GLU A 687 -7.85 42.27 15.95
CA GLU A 687 -8.68 41.91 17.09
C GLU A 687 -10.11 42.35 16.89
N VAL A 688 -11.04 41.44 17.14
CA VAL A 688 -12.48 41.68 17.07
C VAL A 688 -13.09 41.21 18.39
N SER A 689 -13.78 42.12 19.09
CA SER A 689 -14.32 41.86 20.42
C SER A 689 -15.85 41.89 20.46
N ALA A 690 -16.41 41.29 21.50
CA ALA A 690 -17.84 41.30 21.80
C ALA A 690 -18.72 40.64 20.73
N LEU A 691 -18.26 39.51 20.16
CA LEU A 691 -19.07 38.72 19.21
C LEU A 691 -20.07 37.84 19.96
N ASP A 692 -21.34 37.92 19.56
CA ASP A 692 -22.42 37.10 20.12
C ASP A 692 -22.28 35.62 19.69
N PRO A 693 -22.60 34.65 20.57
CA PRO A 693 -22.69 33.23 20.22
C PRO A 693 -23.84 32.94 19.25
N GLY A 694 -23.80 31.79 18.58
CA GLY A 694 -24.88 31.32 17.71
C GLY A 694 -24.77 31.79 16.26
N TYR A 695 -23.58 32.25 15.84
CA TYR A 695 -23.35 32.81 14.51
C TYR A 695 -22.04 32.29 13.90
N VAL A 696 -22.05 32.18 12.57
CA VAL A 696 -20.86 32.18 11.73
C VAL A 696 -20.46 33.63 11.47
N TYR A 697 -19.21 33.99 11.73
CA TYR A 697 -18.63 35.30 11.44
C TYR A 697 -17.69 35.21 10.25
N THR A 698 -17.93 36.02 9.22
CA THR A 698 -16.99 36.21 8.10
C THR A 698 -16.15 37.45 8.36
N ILE A 699 -14.84 37.26 8.54
CA ILE A 699 -13.88 38.31 8.84
C ILE A 699 -12.95 38.49 7.64
N VAL A 700 -12.87 39.72 7.13
CA VAL A 700 -12.03 40.08 5.98
C VAL A 700 -10.82 40.85 6.50
N GLU A 701 -9.61 40.45 6.12
CA GLU A 701 -8.35 41.11 6.50
C GLU A 701 -8.40 42.60 6.12
N GLY A 702 -8.21 43.47 7.12
CA GLY A 702 -8.29 44.92 7.02
C GLY A 702 -9.68 45.52 7.25
N SER A 703 -10.71 44.70 7.50
CA SER A 703 -12.09 45.15 7.74
C SER A 703 -12.41 45.21 9.24
N HIS A 704 -13.12 46.26 9.67
CA HIS A 704 -13.51 46.46 11.07
C HIS A 704 -14.92 45.95 11.41
N GLU A 705 -15.72 45.56 10.41
CA GLU A 705 -17.09 45.07 10.62
C GLU A 705 -17.23 43.65 10.07
N PRO A 706 -17.32 42.62 10.94
CA PRO A 706 -17.51 41.24 10.50
C PRO A 706 -18.96 41.01 10.07
N ALA A 707 -19.15 40.36 8.92
CA ALA A 707 -20.49 39.89 8.53
C ALA A 707 -20.86 38.65 9.37
N ARG A 708 -22.16 38.47 9.67
CA ARG A 708 -22.61 37.31 10.46
C ARG A 708 -23.88 36.67 9.91
N SER A 709 -23.96 35.35 10.02
CA SER A 709 -25.16 34.55 9.72
C SER A 709 -25.48 33.61 10.88
N PRO A 710 -26.75 33.45 11.28
CA PRO A 710 -27.12 32.60 12.40
C PRO A 710 -26.87 31.13 12.09
N PHE A 711 -26.53 30.35 13.11
CA PHE A 711 -26.58 28.88 13.02
C PHE A 711 -28.01 28.41 12.72
N ARG A 712 -28.09 27.29 12.02
CA ARG A 712 -29.36 26.59 11.82
C ARG A 712 -29.82 25.96 13.13
N THR A 713 -31.12 25.72 13.23
CA THR A 713 -31.66 24.98 14.36
C THR A 713 -31.27 23.51 14.22
N ARG A 714 -30.56 22.99 15.24
CA ARG A 714 -30.16 21.58 15.33
C ARG A 714 -31.34 20.64 15.09
N LYS A 715 -31.11 19.63 14.24
CA LYS A 715 -32.06 18.53 13.97
C LYS A 715 -31.36 17.20 14.16
N VAL A 716 -31.88 16.37 15.06
CA VAL A 716 -31.39 15.00 15.22
C VAL A 716 -31.86 14.15 14.04
N TRP A 717 -30.94 13.65 13.23
CA TRP A 717 -31.30 12.87 12.05
C TRP A 717 -31.43 11.36 12.35
N PRO A 718 -32.24 10.63 11.55
CA PRO A 718 -32.30 9.17 11.62
C PRO A 718 -30.94 8.52 11.34
N ALA A 719 -30.65 7.44 12.06
CA ALA A 719 -29.39 6.68 11.94
C ALA A 719 -29.66 5.24 11.47
N PRO A 720 -30.13 5.02 10.23
CA PRO A 720 -30.38 3.68 9.73
C PRO A 720 -29.07 2.90 9.59
N VAL A 721 -29.04 1.67 10.13
CA VAL A 721 -27.85 0.81 10.03
C VAL A 721 -27.60 0.42 8.57
N LEU A 722 -26.42 0.77 8.06
CA LEU A 722 -25.95 0.34 6.76
C LEU A 722 -24.89 -0.76 6.89
N ARG A 723 -24.98 -1.76 6.01
CA ARG A 723 -23.97 -2.81 5.88
C ARG A 723 -23.25 -2.65 4.55
N GLY A 724 -21.92 -2.60 4.60
CA GLY A 724 -21.10 -2.61 3.40
C GLY A 724 -21.11 -3.95 2.68
N LYS A 725 -20.68 -3.93 1.42
CA LYS A 725 -20.44 -5.13 0.61
C LYS A 725 -18.94 -5.32 0.43
N ASN A 726 -18.36 -6.19 1.26
CA ASN A 726 -16.90 -6.36 1.37
C ASN A 726 -16.41 -7.75 0.95
N ASP A 727 -17.31 -8.64 0.50
CA ASP A 727 -16.92 -9.95 0.02
C ASP A 727 -16.27 -9.82 -1.38
N PRO A 728 -15.04 -10.36 -1.57
CA PRO A 728 -14.33 -10.32 -2.85
C PRO A 728 -14.85 -11.41 -3.80
N ASP A 729 -16.17 -11.53 -3.93
CA ASP A 729 -16.78 -12.54 -4.79
C ASP A 729 -16.40 -12.28 -6.25
N PHE A 730 -16.09 -13.32 -7.00
CA PHE A 730 -15.72 -13.13 -8.41
C PHE A 730 -16.96 -12.83 -9.25
N GLY A 731 -16.84 -11.89 -10.20
CA GLY A 731 -17.94 -11.49 -11.09
C GLY A 731 -17.52 -11.43 -12.55
N ASP A 732 -18.51 -11.47 -13.44
CA ASP A 732 -18.32 -11.22 -14.87
C ASP A 732 -17.63 -9.87 -15.10
N THR A 733 -16.49 -9.89 -15.79
CA THR A 733 -15.65 -8.69 -15.96
C THR A 733 -15.23 -8.54 -17.41
N TRP A 734 -15.64 -7.43 -18.03
CA TRP A 734 -15.06 -6.97 -19.29
C TRP A 734 -13.66 -6.43 -19.03
N LEU A 735 -12.72 -6.77 -19.90
CA LEU A 735 -11.34 -6.33 -19.79
C LEU A 735 -11.16 -5.01 -20.54
N LEU A 736 -10.61 -4.03 -19.83
CA LEU A 736 -10.28 -2.71 -20.38
C LEU A 736 -9.21 -2.87 -21.46
N GLU A 737 -8.23 -3.72 -21.19
CA GLU A 737 -7.19 -4.11 -22.13
C GLU A 737 -7.31 -5.60 -22.50
N PRO A 738 -7.44 -5.93 -23.80
CA PRO A 738 -7.45 -7.32 -24.27
C PRO A 738 -6.14 -8.02 -23.97
N VAL A 739 -6.21 -9.21 -23.38
CA VAL A 739 -5.03 -9.94 -22.89
C VAL A 739 -4.80 -11.20 -23.73
N PRO A 740 -3.59 -11.44 -24.28
CA PRO A 740 -3.29 -12.71 -24.95
C PRO A 740 -3.64 -13.91 -24.06
N THR A 741 -4.34 -14.92 -24.59
CA THR A 741 -4.59 -16.14 -23.81
C THR A 741 -3.28 -16.92 -23.64
N PRO A 742 -3.08 -17.60 -22.49
CA PRO A 742 -1.82 -18.27 -22.20
C PRO A 742 -1.57 -19.49 -23.10
N VAL A 743 -2.65 -20.06 -23.65
CA VAL A 743 -2.62 -21.11 -24.65
C VAL A 743 -3.44 -20.62 -25.83
N ARG A 744 -2.82 -20.58 -27.01
CA ARG A 744 -3.51 -20.19 -28.24
C ARG A 744 -4.15 -21.42 -28.86
N ARG A 745 -5.48 -21.42 -28.93
CA ARG A 745 -6.22 -22.58 -29.44
C ARG A 745 -7.28 -22.24 -30.50
N ALA A 746 -7.81 -21.01 -30.50
CA ALA A 746 -8.72 -20.55 -31.55
C ALA A 746 -8.05 -20.54 -32.94
N ALA A 747 -8.79 -21.00 -33.96
CA ALA A 747 -8.42 -20.80 -35.36
C ALA A 747 -8.31 -19.29 -35.62
N LYS A 748 -7.17 -18.86 -36.19
CA LYS A 748 -6.89 -17.45 -36.48
C LYS A 748 -8.05 -16.82 -37.24
N GLY A 749 -8.65 -15.76 -36.68
CA GLY A 749 -9.74 -15.01 -37.29
C GLY A 749 -11.16 -15.32 -36.76
N THR A 750 -11.34 -16.27 -35.84
CA THR A 750 -12.67 -16.59 -35.29
C THR A 750 -12.80 -16.18 -33.82
N SER A 751 -13.72 -15.27 -33.51
CA SER A 751 -14.09 -14.93 -32.12
C SER A 751 -15.03 -15.99 -31.53
N GLY A 752 -14.90 -16.27 -30.23
CA GLY A 752 -15.70 -17.29 -29.57
C GLY A 752 -15.38 -17.41 -28.07
N PHE A 753 -15.79 -18.52 -27.49
CA PHE A 753 -15.62 -18.79 -26.06
C PHE A 753 -14.56 -19.86 -25.83
N VAL A 754 -13.77 -19.71 -24.78
CA VAL A 754 -12.89 -20.76 -24.25
C VAL A 754 -13.41 -21.14 -22.87
N VAL A 755 -13.72 -22.42 -22.67
CA VAL A 755 -14.29 -22.94 -21.43
C VAL A 755 -13.39 -24.04 -20.89
N LEU A 756 -12.75 -23.78 -19.76
CA LEU A 756 -12.00 -24.78 -19.02
C LEU A 756 -12.95 -25.52 -18.09
N HIS A 757 -12.88 -26.84 -18.07
CA HIS A 757 -13.63 -27.71 -17.19
C HIS A 757 -12.78 -28.90 -16.73
N ALA A 758 -13.34 -29.75 -15.87
CA ALA A 758 -12.65 -30.94 -15.37
C ALA A 758 -13.61 -32.13 -15.30
N GLY A 759 -13.41 -33.13 -16.17
CA GLY A 759 -14.30 -34.28 -16.29
C GLY A 759 -15.52 -33.98 -17.15
N ASP A 760 -16.72 -34.04 -16.60
CA ASP A 760 -17.96 -33.91 -17.38
C ASP A 760 -17.98 -32.62 -18.20
N SER A 761 -18.27 -32.78 -19.50
CA SER A 761 -18.31 -31.67 -20.44
C SER A 761 -19.49 -30.73 -20.10
N PRO A 762 -19.25 -29.43 -19.89
CA PRO A 762 -20.33 -28.49 -19.67
C PRO A 762 -21.24 -28.40 -20.90
N LYS A 763 -22.55 -28.23 -20.65
CA LYS A 763 -23.54 -28.07 -21.73
C LYS A 763 -23.47 -26.65 -22.30
N MET A 764 -22.90 -26.52 -23.49
CA MET A 764 -22.86 -25.24 -24.19
C MET A 764 -24.16 -24.95 -24.95
N PRO A 765 -24.61 -23.68 -24.97
CA PRO A 765 -25.75 -23.28 -25.79
C PRO A 765 -25.53 -23.60 -27.28
N PRO A 766 -26.54 -24.18 -27.98
CA PRO A 766 -26.42 -24.50 -29.40
C PRO A 766 -26.08 -23.26 -30.24
N GLY A 767 -25.15 -23.41 -31.20
CA GLY A 767 -24.77 -22.35 -32.15
C GLY A 767 -23.90 -21.24 -31.57
N VAL A 768 -23.37 -21.40 -30.35
CA VAL A 768 -22.34 -20.52 -29.80
C VAL A 768 -20.95 -21.13 -30.08
N PRO A 769 -20.04 -20.43 -30.78
CA PRO A 769 -18.68 -20.92 -30.97
C PRO A 769 -17.97 -21.03 -29.63
N ALA A 770 -17.69 -22.24 -29.18
CA ALA A 770 -17.02 -22.51 -27.91
C ALA A 770 -16.02 -23.66 -28.05
N GLU A 771 -14.84 -23.46 -27.48
CA GLU A 771 -13.82 -24.48 -27.31
C GLU A 771 -13.85 -24.97 -25.85
N LEU A 772 -13.96 -26.28 -25.67
CA LEU A 772 -14.00 -26.94 -24.36
C LEU A 772 -12.64 -27.58 -24.07
N ILE A 773 -12.05 -27.24 -22.94
CA ILE A 773 -10.73 -27.73 -22.50
C ILE A 773 -10.91 -28.49 -21.19
N ASP A 774 -10.77 -29.82 -21.24
CA ASP A 774 -10.79 -30.67 -20.05
C ASP A 774 -9.38 -30.73 -19.43
N LEU A 775 -9.21 -30.07 -18.28
CA LEU A 775 -7.93 -30.02 -17.57
C LEU A 775 -7.51 -31.37 -16.98
N LYS A 776 -8.39 -32.38 -16.92
CA LYS A 776 -7.99 -33.73 -16.47
C LYS A 776 -7.22 -34.52 -17.51
N VAL A 777 -7.32 -34.16 -18.79
CA VAL A 777 -6.66 -34.87 -19.90
C VAL A 777 -5.59 -34.02 -20.59
N GLU A 778 -5.60 -32.71 -20.36
CA GLU A 778 -4.52 -31.81 -20.79
C GLU A 778 -3.26 -31.99 -19.93
N LYS A 779 -2.13 -31.46 -20.43
CA LYS A 779 -0.89 -31.40 -19.66
C LYS A 779 -1.03 -30.42 -18.48
N ASP A 780 -0.37 -30.73 -17.36
CA ASP A 780 -0.36 -29.88 -16.16
C ASP A 780 0.05 -28.42 -16.44
N ASP A 781 0.92 -28.21 -17.43
CA ASP A 781 1.36 -26.89 -17.85
C ASP A 781 0.20 -26.00 -18.37
N VAL A 782 -0.86 -26.58 -18.94
CA VAL A 782 -2.08 -25.86 -19.36
C VAL A 782 -2.82 -25.31 -18.16
N ALA A 783 -3.10 -26.16 -17.15
CA ALA A 783 -3.77 -25.73 -15.92
C ALA A 783 -2.96 -24.66 -15.18
N ALA A 784 -1.64 -24.85 -15.06
CA ALA A 784 -0.74 -23.88 -14.44
C ALA A 784 -0.76 -22.52 -15.14
N ALA A 785 -0.81 -22.51 -16.46
CA ALA A 785 -0.79 -21.27 -17.22
C ALA A 785 -2.10 -20.48 -17.13
N TYR A 786 -3.25 -21.15 -17.14
CA TYR A 786 -4.52 -20.48 -16.92
C TYR A 786 -4.70 -20.03 -15.46
N SER A 787 -4.10 -20.76 -14.50
CA SER A 787 -4.02 -20.32 -13.11
C SER A 787 -3.22 -19.02 -12.98
N LEU A 788 -2.00 -18.94 -13.55
CA LEU A 788 -1.20 -17.70 -13.56
C LEU A 788 -1.92 -16.57 -14.27
N PHE A 789 -2.49 -16.83 -15.46
CA PHE A 789 -3.28 -15.86 -16.20
C PHE A 789 -4.41 -15.27 -15.34
N ARG A 790 -5.23 -16.10 -14.70
CA ARG A 790 -6.34 -15.67 -13.85
C ARG A 790 -5.85 -14.92 -12.60
N ARG A 791 -4.77 -15.37 -11.98
CA ARG A 791 -4.23 -14.76 -10.75
C ARG A 791 -3.77 -13.32 -10.99
N TYR A 792 -3.13 -13.04 -12.12
CA TYR A 792 -2.53 -11.73 -12.41
C TYR A 792 -3.41 -10.82 -13.29
N LEU A 793 -4.62 -11.26 -13.65
CA LEU A 793 -5.62 -10.44 -14.33
C LEU A 793 -6.28 -9.42 -13.39
N PHE A 794 -6.38 -9.78 -12.11
CA PHE A 794 -6.98 -8.99 -11.04
C PHE A 794 -5.97 -8.74 -9.92
N GLU A 795 -6.19 -7.68 -9.14
CA GLU A 795 -5.53 -7.49 -7.84
C GLU A 795 -6.15 -8.39 -6.74
N TYR A 796 -6.75 -9.52 -7.15
CA TYR A 796 -7.28 -10.59 -6.31
C TYR A 796 -6.82 -11.96 -6.82
N ARG A 797 -5.81 -12.56 -6.15
CA ARG A 797 -5.06 -13.74 -6.60
C ARG A 797 -5.66 -15.05 -6.07
N ARG A 798 -6.90 -15.37 -6.39
CA ARG A 798 -7.52 -16.65 -6.01
C ARG A 798 -7.01 -17.82 -6.85
N ASP A 799 -7.09 -19.02 -6.29
CA ASP A 799 -6.80 -20.26 -7.02
C ASP A 799 -7.78 -20.47 -8.17
N LEU A 800 -7.37 -21.29 -9.15
CA LEU A 800 -8.16 -21.56 -10.34
C LEU A 800 -9.43 -22.34 -9.97
N SER A 801 -10.58 -21.70 -10.13
CA SER A 801 -11.91 -22.32 -10.02
C SER A 801 -12.45 -22.68 -11.40
N LEU A 802 -13.20 -23.78 -11.49
CA LEU A 802 -13.82 -24.24 -12.74
C LEU A 802 -15.36 -24.23 -12.62
N PRO A 803 -16.10 -24.02 -13.74
CA PRO A 803 -15.56 -23.71 -15.06
C PRO A 803 -14.95 -22.31 -15.12
N LEU A 804 -13.86 -22.14 -15.87
CA LEU A 804 -13.35 -20.81 -16.24
C LEU A 804 -13.77 -20.52 -17.68
N VAL A 805 -14.54 -19.45 -17.88
CA VAL A 805 -15.08 -19.08 -19.19
C VAL A 805 -14.49 -17.74 -19.62
N LEU A 806 -13.98 -17.70 -20.84
CA LEU A 806 -13.41 -16.50 -21.47
C LEU A 806 -14.12 -16.22 -22.80
N LEU A 807 -14.47 -14.96 -23.06
CA LEU A 807 -14.75 -14.48 -24.41
C LEU A 807 -13.43 -14.07 -25.05
N VAL A 808 -13.11 -14.67 -26.20
CA VAL A 808 -11.83 -14.51 -26.90
C VAL A 808 -12.08 -13.97 -28.32
N ASP A 809 -11.29 -13.00 -28.73
CA ASP A 809 -11.35 -12.42 -30.08
C ASP A 809 -10.60 -13.26 -31.14
N GLY A 810 -10.73 -12.89 -32.41
CA GLY A 810 -10.07 -13.57 -33.52
C GLY A 810 -8.53 -13.53 -33.50
N GLU A 811 -7.90 -12.72 -32.65
CA GLU A 811 -6.45 -12.74 -32.44
C GLU A 811 -6.02 -13.76 -31.39
N GLY A 812 -6.95 -14.24 -30.56
CA GLY A 812 -6.67 -15.08 -29.40
C GLY A 812 -6.47 -14.28 -28.12
N ARG A 813 -7.10 -13.10 -27.99
CA ARG A 813 -7.06 -12.29 -26.77
C ARG A 813 -8.37 -12.39 -26.00
N ALA A 814 -8.29 -12.59 -24.69
CA ALA A 814 -9.43 -12.50 -23.81
C ALA A 814 -9.95 -11.06 -23.76
N ARG A 815 -11.26 -10.91 -23.88
CA ARG A 815 -12.02 -9.64 -23.83
C ARG A 815 -12.93 -9.55 -22.63
N LYS A 816 -13.40 -10.70 -22.14
CA LYS A 816 -14.23 -10.82 -20.95
C LYS A 816 -13.97 -12.16 -20.27
N ILE A 817 -14.01 -12.15 -18.96
CA ILE A 817 -13.99 -13.34 -18.11
C ILE A 817 -15.35 -13.45 -17.39
N TYR A 818 -15.88 -14.66 -17.26
CA TYR A 818 -17.16 -14.90 -16.60
C TYR A 818 -16.97 -15.67 -15.30
N ALA A 819 -17.82 -15.39 -14.32
CA ALA A 819 -17.84 -16.10 -13.05
C ALA A 819 -18.47 -17.49 -13.15
N ASP A 820 -19.37 -17.69 -14.13
CA ASP A 820 -19.99 -18.97 -14.47
C ASP A 820 -20.35 -18.98 -15.97
N ILE A 821 -20.84 -20.09 -16.50
CA ILE A 821 -21.32 -20.20 -17.89
C ILE A 821 -22.57 -19.34 -18.06
N PRO A 822 -22.52 -18.23 -18.83
CA PRO A 822 -23.65 -17.34 -19.00
C PRO A 822 -24.75 -17.99 -19.89
N PRO A 823 -26.01 -17.51 -19.80
CA PRO A 823 -27.08 -17.96 -20.68
C PRO A 823 -26.80 -17.67 -22.16
N ALA A 824 -27.43 -18.45 -23.06
CA ALA A 824 -27.26 -18.35 -24.52
C ALA A 824 -27.42 -16.93 -25.09
N ALA A 825 -28.43 -16.19 -24.60
CA ALA A 825 -28.69 -14.82 -25.02
C ALA A 825 -27.55 -13.87 -24.61
N GLY A 826 -27.02 -14.04 -23.39
CA GLY A 826 -25.87 -13.29 -22.88
C GLY A 826 -24.61 -13.56 -23.71
N MET A 827 -24.32 -14.83 -24.01
CA MET A 827 -23.18 -15.20 -24.86
C MET A 827 -23.23 -14.57 -26.24
N ARG A 828 -24.38 -14.66 -26.92
CA ARG A 828 -24.56 -14.07 -28.26
C ARG A 828 -24.49 -12.55 -28.23
N GLY A 829 -25.08 -11.92 -27.21
CA GLY A 829 -25.05 -10.47 -27.02
C GLY A 829 -23.63 -9.95 -26.73
N ASP A 830 -22.84 -10.68 -25.95
CA ASP A 830 -21.44 -10.31 -25.67
C ASP A 830 -20.55 -10.52 -26.90
N LEU A 831 -20.74 -11.62 -27.64
CA LEU A 831 -20.02 -11.86 -28.88
C LEU A 831 -20.29 -10.76 -29.93
N ALA A 832 -21.53 -10.28 -30.02
CA ALA A 832 -21.91 -9.16 -30.89
C ALA A 832 -21.32 -7.80 -30.45
N ARG A 833 -20.88 -7.69 -29.20
CA ARG A 833 -20.33 -6.45 -28.61
C ARG A 833 -18.83 -6.55 -28.33
N ILE A 834 -18.16 -7.61 -28.78
CA ILE A 834 -16.78 -7.94 -28.42
C ILE A 834 -15.79 -6.78 -28.69
N ASP A 835 -16.02 -6.00 -29.75
CA ASP A 835 -15.18 -4.86 -30.14
C ASP A 835 -15.42 -3.59 -29.30
N ARG A 836 -16.41 -3.59 -28.39
CA ARG A 836 -16.75 -2.48 -27.49
C ARG A 836 -16.24 -2.69 -26.06
N SER A 837 -15.32 -3.64 -25.83
CA SER A 837 -14.89 -4.05 -24.48
C SER A 837 -14.46 -2.89 -23.59
N HIS A 838 -13.75 -1.90 -24.12
CA HIS A 838 -13.28 -0.73 -23.35
C HIS A 838 -14.42 0.07 -22.70
N ALA A 839 -15.52 0.31 -23.44
CA ALA A 839 -16.67 1.05 -22.91
C ALA A 839 -17.52 0.22 -21.94
N LEU A 840 -17.33 -1.10 -21.92
CA LEU A 840 -18.08 -2.04 -21.07
C LEU A 840 -17.27 -2.49 -19.83
N ALA A 841 -15.97 -2.17 -19.77
CA ALA A 841 -15.06 -2.59 -18.72
C ALA A 841 -15.20 -1.80 -17.42
N LEU A 842 -15.78 -0.58 -17.50
CA LEU A 842 -15.98 0.28 -16.34
C LEU A 842 -17.46 0.31 -15.95
N PRO A 843 -17.78 0.23 -14.65
CA PRO A 843 -19.17 0.21 -14.17
C PRO A 843 -19.84 1.60 -14.24
N PHE A 844 -19.05 2.68 -14.24
CA PHE A 844 -19.55 4.05 -14.16
C PHE A 844 -18.90 4.94 -15.24
N PRO A 845 -19.57 6.01 -15.67
CA PRO A 845 -18.95 7.03 -16.52
C PRO A 845 -17.88 7.82 -15.75
N GLY A 846 -16.96 8.43 -16.49
CA GLY A 846 -15.95 9.33 -15.94
C GLY A 846 -14.88 9.64 -16.97
N LYS A 847 -13.86 10.41 -16.56
CA LYS A 847 -12.75 10.80 -17.44
C LYS A 847 -11.42 10.35 -16.85
N TYR A 848 -10.67 9.60 -17.66
CA TYR A 848 -9.24 9.40 -17.43
C TYR A 848 -8.45 10.59 -17.98
N TYR A 849 -7.49 11.07 -17.21
CA TYR A 849 -6.52 12.09 -17.59
C TYR A 849 -5.19 11.47 -17.96
N LEU A 850 -4.83 10.35 -17.33
CA LEU A 850 -3.82 9.43 -17.79
C LEU A 850 -4.37 8.00 -17.76
N ASN A 851 -4.56 7.41 -18.94
CA ASN A 851 -5.08 6.04 -19.04
C ASN A 851 -4.10 5.06 -18.39
N PRO A 852 -4.49 4.35 -17.31
CA PRO A 852 -3.70 3.28 -16.75
C PRO A 852 -3.58 2.13 -17.76
N ARG A 853 -2.56 1.29 -17.56
CA ARG A 853 -2.20 0.19 -18.46
C ARG A 853 -1.90 -1.04 -17.65
N ARG A 854 -2.23 -2.22 -18.17
CA ARG A 854 -1.84 -3.47 -17.51
C ARG A 854 -0.31 -3.56 -17.46
N ASN A 855 0.21 -3.98 -16.32
CA ASN A 855 1.61 -4.36 -16.21
C ASN A 855 1.82 -5.77 -16.82
N TYR A 856 2.00 -5.81 -18.15
CA TYR A 856 2.30 -7.06 -18.86
C TYR A 856 3.65 -7.68 -18.46
N PHE A 857 4.59 -6.88 -17.93
CA PHE A 857 5.86 -7.40 -17.43
C PHE A 857 5.62 -8.28 -16.22
N LYS A 858 4.84 -7.82 -15.23
CA LYS A 858 4.42 -8.58 -14.05
C LYS A 858 3.84 -9.94 -14.43
N LEU A 859 2.93 -9.93 -15.42
CA LEU A 859 2.30 -11.16 -15.92
C LEU A 859 3.34 -12.08 -16.57
N GLY A 860 4.18 -11.57 -17.47
CA GLY A 860 5.25 -12.36 -18.11
C GLY A 860 6.28 -12.92 -17.13
N ALA A 861 6.69 -12.13 -16.14
CA ALA A 861 7.63 -12.55 -15.10
C ALA A 861 7.08 -13.69 -14.24
N ALA A 862 5.79 -13.66 -13.90
CA ALA A 862 5.13 -14.76 -13.20
C ALA A 862 5.20 -16.09 -13.98
N PHE A 863 5.00 -16.05 -15.30
CA PHE A 863 5.18 -17.23 -16.15
C PHE A 863 6.61 -17.74 -16.16
N TYR A 864 7.58 -16.82 -16.28
CA TYR A 864 8.99 -17.17 -16.31
C TYR A 864 9.44 -17.85 -15.01
N TRP A 865 9.13 -17.26 -13.84
CA TRP A 865 9.55 -17.82 -12.55
C TRP A 865 8.84 -19.13 -12.21
N ALA A 866 7.60 -19.31 -12.63
CA ALA A 866 6.89 -20.58 -12.47
C ALA A 866 7.42 -21.70 -13.40
N GLY A 867 8.43 -21.42 -14.24
CA GLY A 867 9.07 -22.40 -15.12
C GLY A 867 8.47 -22.51 -16.52
N TYR A 868 7.72 -21.49 -16.98
CA TYR A 868 7.08 -21.46 -18.30
C TYR A 868 7.62 -20.32 -19.18
N PRO A 869 8.93 -20.30 -19.51
CA PRO A 869 9.57 -19.18 -20.20
C PRO A 869 8.96 -18.90 -21.59
N GLU A 870 8.61 -19.92 -22.36
CA GLU A 870 7.94 -19.71 -23.66
C GLU A 870 6.58 -19.00 -23.52
N ARG A 871 5.83 -19.31 -22.45
CA ARG A 871 4.52 -18.69 -22.19
C ARG A 871 4.63 -17.25 -21.69
N ALA A 872 5.81 -16.82 -21.25
CA ALA A 872 6.07 -15.43 -20.88
C ALA A 872 6.20 -14.50 -22.11
N LEU A 873 6.65 -15.02 -23.26
CA LEU A 873 7.00 -14.23 -24.45
C LEU A 873 5.88 -13.31 -24.95
N PRO A 874 4.60 -13.73 -25.06
CA PRO A 874 3.53 -12.85 -25.54
C PRO A 874 3.33 -11.61 -24.66
N TYR A 875 3.50 -11.75 -23.34
CA TYR A 875 3.33 -10.65 -22.39
C TYR A 875 4.55 -9.73 -22.36
N LEU A 876 5.76 -10.29 -22.46
CA LEU A 876 6.98 -9.48 -22.63
C LEU A 876 6.95 -8.69 -23.94
N ALA A 877 6.48 -9.31 -25.03
CA ALA A 877 6.28 -8.63 -26.31
C ALA A 877 5.26 -7.48 -26.18
N GLU A 878 4.16 -7.68 -25.46
CA GLU A 878 3.17 -6.62 -25.21
C GLU A 878 3.75 -5.48 -24.34
N THR A 879 4.64 -5.80 -23.41
CA THR A 879 5.40 -4.80 -22.63
C THR A 879 6.29 -3.95 -23.55
N VAL A 880 7.05 -4.58 -24.45
CA VAL A 880 7.91 -3.86 -25.41
C VAL A 880 7.07 -3.07 -26.41
N ARG A 881 5.93 -3.60 -26.85
CA ARG A 881 5.01 -2.92 -27.78
C ARG A 881 4.44 -1.65 -27.16
N THR A 882 4.05 -1.69 -25.89
CA THR A 882 3.45 -0.55 -25.17
C THR A 882 4.48 0.41 -24.61
N ARG A 883 5.69 -0.08 -24.30
CA ARG A 883 6.83 0.71 -23.82
C ARG A 883 8.11 0.33 -24.59
N PRO A 884 8.32 0.85 -25.81
CA PRO A 884 9.47 0.48 -26.65
C PRO A 884 10.84 0.75 -25.99
N GLY A 885 10.91 1.71 -25.05
CA GLY A 885 12.13 1.98 -24.27
C GLY A 885 12.38 1.02 -23.10
N ASN A 886 11.52 0.04 -22.84
CA ASN A 886 11.70 -0.92 -21.76
C ASN A 886 12.73 -2.01 -22.13
N TRP A 887 14.00 -1.63 -22.06
CA TRP A 887 15.13 -2.52 -22.37
C TRP A 887 15.20 -3.75 -21.43
N LYS A 888 14.65 -3.68 -20.21
CA LYS A 888 14.59 -4.83 -19.28
C LYS A 888 13.66 -5.92 -19.78
N ALA A 889 12.47 -5.56 -20.27
CA ALA A 889 11.54 -6.49 -20.88
C ALA A 889 12.13 -7.14 -22.13
N LEU A 890 12.78 -6.32 -22.97
CA LEU A 890 13.46 -6.78 -24.18
C LEU A 890 14.63 -7.72 -23.86
N GLN A 891 15.42 -7.43 -22.82
CA GLN A 891 16.48 -8.28 -22.32
C GLN A 891 15.96 -9.64 -21.83
N ALA A 892 14.88 -9.64 -21.04
CA ALA A 892 14.26 -10.87 -20.56
C ALA A 892 13.74 -11.72 -21.74
N MET A 893 13.10 -11.07 -22.72
CA MET A 893 12.63 -11.72 -23.94
C MET A 893 13.78 -12.32 -24.75
N ALA A 894 14.87 -11.57 -24.94
CA ALA A 894 16.08 -12.02 -25.64
C ALA A 894 16.71 -13.25 -24.96
N ARG A 895 16.76 -13.24 -23.62
CA ARG A 895 17.29 -14.37 -22.84
C ARG A 895 16.45 -15.62 -23.03
N ILE A 896 15.12 -15.50 -22.93
CA ILE A 896 14.20 -16.61 -23.18
C ILE A 896 14.34 -17.15 -24.61
N GLN A 897 14.43 -16.27 -25.61
CA GLN A 897 14.63 -16.67 -27.00
C GLN A 897 15.93 -17.47 -27.18
N LEU A 898 17.03 -17.04 -26.54
CA LEU A 898 18.32 -17.72 -26.58
C LEU A 898 18.28 -19.12 -25.93
N GLU A 899 17.56 -19.24 -24.81
CA GLU A 899 17.33 -20.51 -24.10
C GLU A 899 16.50 -21.49 -24.94
N LEU A 900 15.50 -20.98 -25.67
CA LEU A 900 14.68 -21.75 -26.62
C LEU A 900 15.39 -22.05 -27.95
N GLY A 901 16.64 -21.62 -28.13
CA GLY A 901 17.41 -21.83 -29.36
C GLY A 901 17.01 -20.94 -30.54
N ARG A 902 16.17 -19.92 -30.33
CA ARG A 902 15.77 -18.91 -31.32
C ARG A 902 16.87 -17.85 -31.46
N ASN A 903 18.06 -18.28 -31.87
CA ASN A 903 19.29 -17.48 -31.80
C ASN A 903 19.23 -16.19 -32.62
N GLN A 904 18.54 -16.20 -33.78
CA GLN A 904 18.36 -15.01 -34.61
C GLN A 904 17.47 -13.96 -33.93
N ASP A 905 16.32 -14.39 -33.40
CA ASP A 905 15.40 -13.52 -32.65
C ASP A 905 16.09 -12.94 -31.40
N ALA A 906 16.79 -13.80 -30.66
CA ALA A 906 17.54 -13.41 -29.47
C ALA A 906 18.60 -12.36 -29.80
N LEU A 907 19.37 -12.57 -30.87
CA LEU A 907 20.39 -11.63 -31.32
C LEU A 907 19.77 -10.28 -31.71
N ALA A 908 18.67 -10.28 -32.46
CA ALA A 908 17.97 -9.06 -32.83
C ALA A 908 17.48 -8.28 -31.59
N SER A 909 16.92 -8.99 -30.61
CA SER A 909 16.48 -8.40 -29.35
C SER A 909 17.65 -7.84 -28.53
N PHE A 910 18.76 -8.59 -28.38
CA PHE A 910 19.96 -8.09 -27.67
C PHE A 910 20.58 -6.88 -28.37
N GLN A 911 20.61 -6.85 -29.71
CA GLN A 911 21.08 -5.68 -30.46
C GLN A 911 20.23 -4.44 -30.20
N GLN A 912 18.91 -4.59 -30.09
CA GLN A 912 18.03 -3.50 -29.68
C GLN A 912 18.34 -3.04 -28.25
N VAL A 913 18.57 -3.97 -27.30
CA VAL A 913 18.98 -3.62 -25.92
C VAL A 913 20.30 -2.85 -25.93
N ILE A 914 21.30 -3.31 -26.69
CA ILE A 914 22.61 -2.63 -26.82
C ILE A 914 22.45 -1.24 -27.46
N GLY A 915 21.51 -1.08 -28.39
CA GLY A 915 21.18 0.21 -28.98
C GLY A 915 20.57 1.20 -27.99
N MET A 916 19.75 0.72 -27.06
CA MET A 916 19.13 1.54 -26.01
C MET A 916 20.06 1.78 -24.81
N LYS A 917 20.83 0.76 -24.43
CA LYS A 917 21.69 0.71 -23.25
C LYS A 917 23.04 0.10 -23.61
N SER A 918 23.87 0.94 -24.22
CA SER A 918 25.18 0.54 -24.76
C SER A 918 26.23 0.16 -23.71
N ASP A 919 25.97 0.51 -22.45
CA ASP A 919 26.79 0.32 -21.24
C ASP A 919 26.30 -0.85 -20.37
N TYR A 920 25.55 -1.81 -20.94
CA TYR A 920 24.99 -2.94 -20.20
C TYR A 920 25.65 -4.28 -20.58
N PRO A 921 26.64 -4.76 -19.77
CA PRO A 921 27.38 -5.98 -20.06
C PRO A 921 26.51 -7.23 -20.28
N PRO A 922 25.41 -7.49 -19.52
CA PRO A 922 24.61 -8.70 -19.73
C PRO A 922 23.98 -8.83 -21.12
N ALA A 923 23.64 -7.71 -21.78
CA ALA A 923 23.14 -7.76 -23.17
C ALA A 923 24.26 -8.09 -24.17
N LEU A 924 25.48 -7.60 -23.93
CA LEU A 924 26.65 -7.93 -24.75
C LEU A 924 27.03 -9.41 -24.60
N VAL A 925 27.01 -9.93 -23.36
CA VAL A 925 27.22 -11.36 -23.10
C VAL A 925 26.16 -12.18 -23.82
N GLY A 926 24.88 -11.85 -23.67
CA GLY A 926 23.78 -12.55 -24.37
C GLY A 926 23.91 -12.52 -25.90
N ALA A 927 24.26 -11.38 -26.49
CA ALA A 927 24.53 -11.27 -27.92
C ALA A 927 25.73 -12.14 -28.34
N GLY A 928 26.80 -12.14 -27.53
CA GLY A 928 27.97 -12.98 -27.77
C GLY A 928 27.64 -14.47 -27.76
N GLU A 929 26.83 -14.92 -26.80
CA GLU A 929 26.32 -16.29 -26.73
C GLU A 929 25.46 -16.64 -27.96
N ALA A 930 24.59 -15.72 -28.39
CA ALA A 930 23.76 -15.89 -29.59
C ALA A 930 24.59 -16.02 -30.88
N TYR A 931 25.68 -15.24 -31.01
CA TYR A 931 26.64 -15.38 -32.11
C TYR A 931 27.41 -16.71 -32.04
N ALA A 932 27.87 -17.10 -30.85
CA ALA A 932 28.60 -18.36 -30.67
C ALA A 932 27.74 -19.58 -31.03
N LYS A 933 26.46 -19.60 -30.67
CA LYS A 933 25.50 -20.64 -31.08
C LYS A 933 25.21 -20.67 -32.59
N GLN A 934 25.53 -19.59 -33.31
CA GLN A 934 25.46 -19.49 -34.77
C GLN A 934 26.84 -19.73 -35.44
N ASP A 935 27.84 -20.18 -34.68
CA ASP A 935 29.24 -20.39 -35.10
C ASP A 935 29.98 -19.11 -35.57
N ASP A 936 29.43 -17.92 -35.31
CA ASP A 936 30.14 -16.63 -35.53
C ASP A 936 31.02 -16.30 -34.32
N LYS A 937 32.13 -17.04 -34.20
CA LYS A 937 33.12 -16.89 -33.11
C LYS A 937 33.79 -15.51 -33.09
N ALA A 938 33.90 -14.85 -34.24
CA ALA A 938 34.53 -13.53 -34.35
C ALA A 938 33.65 -12.45 -33.72
N SER A 939 32.36 -12.40 -34.08
CA SER A 939 31.41 -11.48 -33.47
C SER A 939 31.18 -11.78 -31.99
N ALA A 940 31.13 -13.07 -31.61
CA ALA A 940 31.01 -13.48 -30.20
C ALA A 940 32.16 -12.93 -29.35
N ARG A 941 33.41 -13.16 -29.79
CA ARG A 941 34.61 -12.64 -29.10
C ARG A 941 34.58 -11.13 -28.94
N ARG A 942 34.19 -10.40 -29.99
CA ARG A 942 34.07 -8.92 -29.95
C ARG A 942 33.07 -8.46 -28.90
N MET A 943 31.92 -9.13 -28.78
CA MET A 943 30.92 -8.77 -27.77
C MET A 943 31.40 -9.02 -26.35
N PHE A 944 32.00 -10.19 -26.07
CA PHE A 944 32.53 -10.50 -24.74
C PHE A 944 33.68 -9.57 -24.34
N GLN A 945 34.61 -9.24 -25.26
CA GLN A 945 35.67 -8.28 -24.99
C GLN A 945 35.12 -6.89 -24.67
N ARG A 946 34.06 -6.45 -25.36
CA ARG A 946 33.39 -5.18 -25.06
C ARG A 946 32.71 -5.21 -23.69
N ALA A 947 32.11 -6.33 -23.30
CA ALA A 947 31.52 -6.48 -21.96
C ALA A 947 32.58 -6.35 -20.85
N VAL A 948 33.74 -7.01 -21.00
CA VAL A 948 34.88 -6.89 -20.07
C VAL A 948 35.47 -5.48 -20.05
N ALA A 949 35.50 -4.78 -21.21
CA ALA A 949 35.98 -3.40 -21.27
C ALA A 949 35.06 -2.41 -20.54
N LEU A 950 33.75 -2.67 -20.51
CA LEU A 950 32.77 -1.86 -19.78
C LEU A 950 32.76 -2.19 -18.28
N ASP A 951 32.87 -3.47 -17.96
CA ASP A 951 32.95 -3.95 -16.59
C ASP A 951 34.07 -4.98 -16.46
N ALA A 952 35.19 -4.52 -15.89
CA ALA A 952 36.36 -5.36 -15.62
C ALA A 952 36.07 -6.50 -14.63
N LYS A 953 34.92 -6.52 -13.96
CA LYS A 953 34.45 -7.60 -13.09
C LYS A 953 33.38 -8.49 -13.73
N CYS A 954 33.13 -8.36 -15.04
CA CYS A 954 32.15 -9.18 -15.74
C CYS A 954 32.64 -10.63 -15.92
N GLY A 955 32.51 -11.44 -14.86
CA GLY A 955 32.96 -12.83 -14.81
C GLY A 955 32.35 -13.71 -15.90
N ASP A 956 31.07 -13.53 -16.21
CA ASP A 956 30.38 -14.28 -17.27
C ASP A 956 31.04 -14.07 -18.65
N ALA A 957 31.39 -12.84 -18.99
CA ALA A 957 32.07 -12.54 -20.26
C ALA A 957 33.46 -13.17 -20.32
N MET A 958 34.21 -13.13 -19.21
CA MET A 958 35.52 -13.77 -19.09
C MET A 958 35.41 -15.29 -19.22
N ASN A 959 34.44 -15.91 -18.57
CA ASN A 959 34.15 -17.33 -18.70
C ASN A 959 33.85 -17.71 -20.16
N GLN A 960 33.03 -16.93 -20.86
CA GLN A 960 32.73 -17.17 -22.27
C GLN A 960 33.95 -16.98 -23.19
N LEU A 961 34.83 -16.01 -22.91
CA LEU A 961 36.12 -15.87 -23.62
C LEU A 961 37.03 -17.08 -23.38
N GLY A 962 37.04 -17.62 -22.16
CA GLY A 962 37.75 -18.84 -21.80
C GLY A 962 37.25 -20.04 -22.60
N LEU A 963 35.93 -20.21 -22.73
CA LEU A 963 35.32 -21.27 -23.56
C LEU A 963 35.69 -21.13 -25.05
N LEU A 964 35.66 -19.92 -25.60
CA LEU A 964 36.10 -19.67 -26.98
C LEU A 964 37.58 -19.99 -27.20
N ALA A 965 38.45 -19.67 -26.23
CA ALA A 965 39.88 -20.00 -26.28
C ALA A 965 40.12 -21.51 -26.19
N ALA A 966 39.42 -22.20 -25.29
CA ALA A 966 39.50 -23.64 -25.13
C ALA A 966 39.04 -24.39 -26.39
N GLY A 967 37.98 -23.90 -27.05
CA GLY A 967 37.48 -24.42 -28.33
C GLY A 967 38.44 -24.17 -29.50
N ALA A 968 39.25 -23.10 -29.44
CA ALA A 968 40.35 -22.84 -30.38
C ALA A 968 41.65 -23.57 -30.03
N ASN A 969 41.63 -24.43 -29.01
CA ASN A 969 42.79 -25.14 -28.45
C ASN A 969 43.89 -24.23 -27.86
N ASP A 970 43.56 -22.99 -27.52
CA ASP A 970 44.42 -22.08 -26.73
C ASP A 970 44.20 -22.35 -25.23
N LEU A 971 44.83 -23.41 -24.74
CA LEU A 971 44.66 -23.86 -23.34
C LEU A 971 45.23 -22.84 -22.34
N ALA A 972 46.29 -22.11 -22.70
CA ALA A 972 46.89 -21.10 -21.85
C ALA A 972 46.00 -19.85 -21.72
N GLY A 973 45.43 -19.39 -22.84
CA GLY A 973 44.46 -18.29 -22.84
C GLY A 973 43.16 -18.66 -22.11
N ALA A 974 42.65 -19.88 -22.31
CA ALA A 974 41.47 -20.37 -21.61
C ALA A 974 41.66 -20.37 -20.08
N ARG A 975 42.80 -20.89 -19.60
CA ARG A 975 43.14 -20.90 -18.17
C ARG A 975 43.16 -19.49 -17.59
N ARG A 976 43.81 -18.54 -18.28
CA ARG A 976 43.89 -17.14 -17.86
C ARG A 976 42.50 -16.53 -17.70
N TRP A 977 41.62 -16.72 -18.68
CA TRP A 977 40.27 -16.16 -18.64
C TRP A 977 39.40 -16.76 -17.53
N PHE A 978 39.46 -18.07 -17.32
CA PHE A 978 38.73 -18.69 -16.21
C PHE A 978 39.25 -18.22 -14.84
N GLN A 979 40.57 -18.08 -14.68
CA GLN A 979 41.15 -17.52 -13.45
C GLN A 979 40.69 -16.08 -13.21
N GLN A 980 40.69 -15.24 -14.24
CA GLN A 980 40.21 -13.86 -14.13
C GLN A 980 38.71 -13.79 -13.79
N ALA A 981 37.89 -14.71 -14.33
CA ALA A 981 36.48 -14.81 -13.97
C ALA A 981 36.29 -15.14 -12.47
N ILE A 982 37.13 -16.03 -11.92
CA ILE A 982 37.12 -16.40 -10.49
C ILE A 982 37.69 -15.27 -9.61
N GLU A 983 38.68 -14.52 -10.09
CA GLU A 983 39.19 -13.34 -9.40
C GLU A 983 38.12 -12.22 -9.32
N ALA A 984 37.36 -12.05 -10.41
CA ALA A 984 36.24 -11.10 -10.46
C ALA A 984 35.06 -11.53 -9.58
N GLN A 985 34.76 -12.83 -9.55
CA GLN A 985 33.72 -13.43 -8.72
C GLN A 985 34.20 -14.78 -8.17
N GLN A 986 34.55 -14.81 -6.88
CA GLN A 986 35.19 -15.97 -6.23
C GLN A 986 34.34 -17.24 -6.27
N ASP A 987 33.02 -17.10 -6.26
CA ASP A 987 32.06 -18.21 -6.28
C ASP A 987 31.51 -18.50 -7.70
N HIS A 988 32.12 -17.98 -8.77
CA HIS A 988 31.58 -18.10 -10.12
C HIS A 988 31.48 -19.58 -10.57
N PRO A 989 30.27 -20.16 -10.68
CA PRO A 989 30.09 -21.60 -10.82
C PRO A 989 30.65 -22.14 -12.15
N GLY A 990 30.30 -21.49 -13.26
CA GLY A 990 30.74 -21.89 -14.59
C GLY A 990 32.27 -21.84 -14.78
N ALA A 991 32.93 -20.77 -14.33
CA ALA A 991 34.36 -20.60 -14.48
C ALA A 991 35.16 -21.62 -13.67
N ILE A 992 34.74 -21.93 -12.44
CA ILE A 992 35.39 -22.94 -11.59
C ILE A 992 35.26 -24.33 -12.22
N ASN A 993 34.05 -24.71 -12.65
CA ASN A 993 33.81 -25.99 -13.32
C ASN A 993 34.66 -26.11 -14.60
N ASN A 994 34.61 -25.09 -15.47
CA ASN A 994 35.35 -25.06 -16.73
C ASN A 994 36.87 -25.10 -16.53
N LEU A 995 37.39 -24.45 -15.48
CA LEU A 995 38.80 -24.50 -15.13
C LEU A 995 39.21 -25.92 -14.68
N GLY A 996 38.38 -26.58 -13.86
CA GLY A 996 38.61 -27.97 -13.45
C GLY A 996 38.64 -28.92 -14.64
N VAL A 997 37.70 -28.79 -15.57
CA VAL A 997 37.66 -29.57 -16.81
C VAL A 997 38.87 -29.29 -17.70
N LEU A 998 39.28 -28.01 -17.81
CA LEU A 998 40.46 -27.61 -18.57
C LEU A 998 41.74 -28.24 -18.02
N TYR A 999 41.94 -28.26 -16.70
CA TYR A 999 43.08 -28.92 -16.08
C TYR A 999 43.12 -30.42 -16.34
N ALA A 1000 41.97 -31.10 -16.30
CA ALA A 1000 41.89 -32.51 -16.67
C ALA A 1000 42.34 -32.72 -18.12
N LYS A 1001 41.87 -31.87 -19.06
CA LYS A 1001 42.28 -31.90 -20.47
C LYS A 1001 43.77 -31.60 -20.69
N MET A 1002 44.37 -30.79 -19.82
CA MET A 1002 45.80 -30.48 -19.82
C MET A 1002 46.68 -31.58 -19.21
N GLY A 1003 46.09 -32.69 -18.72
CA GLY A 1003 46.83 -33.75 -18.02
C GLY A 1003 47.30 -33.35 -16.62
N GLN A 1004 46.60 -32.42 -15.96
CA GLN A 1004 46.90 -31.89 -14.62
C GLN A 1004 45.80 -32.32 -13.62
N PRO A 1005 45.75 -33.61 -13.22
CA PRO A 1005 44.65 -34.13 -12.41
C PRO A 1005 44.58 -33.52 -11.00
N ASN A 1006 45.71 -33.18 -10.38
CA ASN A 1006 45.73 -32.59 -9.05
C ASN A 1006 45.13 -31.17 -9.03
N ASP A 1007 45.44 -30.35 -10.04
CA ASP A 1007 44.87 -29.00 -10.17
C ASP A 1007 43.37 -29.06 -10.50
N SER A 1008 42.96 -30.05 -11.29
CA SER A 1008 41.55 -30.35 -11.57
C SER A 1008 40.77 -30.70 -10.29
N ILE A 1009 41.32 -31.60 -9.46
CA ILE A 1009 40.75 -31.96 -8.15
C ILE A 1009 40.64 -30.72 -7.24
N ALA A 1010 41.69 -29.90 -7.17
CA ALA A 1010 41.70 -28.69 -6.35
C ALA A 1010 40.61 -27.70 -6.80
N ALA A 1011 40.46 -27.49 -8.11
CA ALA A 1011 39.42 -26.62 -8.67
C ALA A 1011 38.02 -27.13 -8.33
N PHE A 1012 37.73 -28.41 -8.53
CA PHE A 1012 36.40 -28.96 -8.21
C PHE A 1012 36.12 -28.96 -6.70
N ARG A 1013 37.10 -29.25 -5.84
CA ARG A 1013 36.94 -29.16 -4.38
C ARG A 1013 36.70 -27.73 -3.90
N TYR A 1014 37.40 -26.76 -4.49
CA TYR A 1014 37.13 -25.35 -4.26
C TYR A 1014 35.72 -24.98 -4.70
N GLY A 1015 35.30 -25.42 -5.88
CA GLY A 1015 33.95 -25.22 -6.40
C GLY A 1015 32.89 -25.79 -5.47
N ILE A 1016 33.04 -27.04 -5.02
CA ILE A 1016 32.13 -27.68 -4.07
C ILE A 1016 32.03 -26.89 -2.75
N LYS A 1017 33.15 -26.36 -2.27
CA LYS A 1017 33.16 -25.54 -1.06
C LYS A 1017 32.37 -24.23 -1.23
N MET A 1018 32.47 -23.60 -2.40
CA MET A 1018 31.79 -22.34 -2.68
C MET A 1018 30.31 -22.55 -3.08
N ASN A 1019 30.03 -23.64 -3.80
CA ASN A 1019 28.74 -24.01 -4.35
C ASN A 1019 28.42 -25.49 -4.05
N PRO A 1020 28.07 -25.84 -2.80
CA PRO A 1020 27.83 -27.23 -2.40
C PRO A 1020 26.63 -27.88 -3.09
N ASP A 1021 25.73 -27.08 -3.67
CA ASP A 1021 24.55 -27.58 -4.37
C ASP A 1021 24.78 -27.83 -5.89
N ASP A 1022 25.96 -27.56 -6.43
CA ASP A 1022 26.27 -27.78 -7.85
C ASP A 1022 26.72 -29.23 -8.10
N GLU A 1023 25.79 -30.04 -8.60
CA GLU A 1023 26.01 -31.46 -8.86
C GLU A 1023 27.08 -31.74 -9.92
N GLU A 1024 27.31 -30.81 -10.86
CA GLU A 1024 28.25 -31.03 -11.97
C GLU A 1024 29.69 -31.08 -11.45
N LEU A 1025 30.00 -30.32 -10.40
CA LEU A 1025 31.32 -30.30 -9.76
C LEU A 1025 31.65 -31.65 -9.11
N TYR A 1026 30.68 -32.27 -8.42
CA TYR A 1026 30.85 -33.60 -7.83
C TYR A 1026 31.02 -34.67 -8.90
N LEU A 1027 30.19 -34.63 -9.95
CA LEU A 1027 30.24 -35.61 -11.05
C LEU A 1027 31.55 -35.50 -11.83
N ASN A 1028 32.03 -34.27 -12.09
CA ASN A 1028 33.31 -34.04 -12.75
C ASN A 1028 34.49 -34.47 -11.88
N LEU A 1029 34.45 -34.18 -10.58
CA LEU A 1029 35.47 -34.66 -9.64
C LEU A 1029 35.51 -36.19 -9.57
N ALA A 1030 34.35 -36.85 -9.52
CA ALA A 1030 34.26 -38.31 -9.55
C ALA A 1030 34.86 -38.87 -10.86
N ARG A 1031 34.56 -38.26 -12.02
CA ARG A 1031 35.15 -38.64 -13.32
C ARG A 1031 36.68 -38.52 -13.34
N VAL A 1032 37.25 -37.48 -12.71
CA VAL A 1032 38.71 -37.33 -12.60
C VAL A 1032 39.30 -38.47 -11.77
N TYR A 1033 38.71 -38.80 -10.61
CA TYR A 1033 39.18 -39.93 -9.80
C TYR A 1033 39.07 -41.27 -10.52
N VAL A 1034 37.99 -41.51 -11.28
CA VAL A 1034 37.86 -42.72 -12.11
C VAL A 1034 38.98 -42.80 -13.14
N THR A 1035 39.29 -41.69 -13.80
CA THR A 1035 40.37 -41.62 -14.81
C THR A 1035 41.75 -41.88 -14.19
N MET A 1036 41.93 -41.56 -12.91
CA MET A 1036 43.15 -41.85 -12.15
C MET A 1036 43.21 -43.28 -11.58
N GLY A 1037 42.15 -44.09 -11.72
CA GLY A 1037 42.04 -45.42 -11.10
C GLY A 1037 41.65 -45.40 -9.61
N GLU A 1038 41.31 -44.23 -9.06
CA GLU A 1038 41.02 -43.98 -7.65
C GLU A 1038 39.52 -44.19 -7.34
N ARG A 1039 39.02 -45.41 -7.62
CA ARG A 1039 37.57 -45.72 -7.58
C ARG A 1039 36.93 -45.47 -6.22
N GLU A 1040 37.63 -45.76 -5.12
CA GLU A 1040 37.13 -45.51 -3.77
C GLU A 1040 36.90 -44.02 -3.48
N LYS A 1041 37.78 -43.16 -3.99
CA LYS A 1041 37.61 -41.70 -3.88
C LYS A 1041 36.45 -41.19 -4.74
N ALA A 1042 36.28 -41.74 -5.94
CA ALA A 1042 35.12 -41.43 -6.79
C ALA A 1042 33.80 -41.81 -6.12
N ARG A 1043 33.74 -43.00 -5.51
CA ARG A 1043 32.58 -43.48 -4.73
C ARG A 1043 32.28 -42.55 -3.56
N GLY A 1044 33.30 -42.15 -2.80
CA GLY A 1044 33.15 -41.21 -1.69
C GLY A 1044 32.53 -39.86 -2.11
N VAL A 1045 32.97 -39.29 -3.24
CA VAL A 1045 32.42 -38.02 -3.77
C VAL A 1045 30.97 -38.17 -4.23
N LEU A 1046 30.61 -39.30 -4.85
CA LEU A 1046 29.22 -39.54 -5.28
C LEU A 1046 28.28 -39.75 -4.09
N ASN A 1047 28.76 -40.39 -3.02
CA ASN A 1047 28.02 -40.49 -1.76
C ASN A 1047 27.86 -39.12 -1.08
N GLU A 1048 28.90 -38.28 -1.09
CA GLU A 1048 28.83 -36.89 -0.61
C GLU A 1048 27.73 -36.10 -1.34
N LEU A 1049 27.64 -36.25 -2.67
CA LEU A 1049 26.55 -35.67 -3.46
C LEU A 1049 25.16 -36.23 -3.07
N MET A 1050 25.06 -37.52 -2.76
CA MET A 1050 23.80 -38.14 -2.31
C MET A 1050 23.40 -37.72 -0.89
N GLU A 1051 24.34 -37.46 0.00
CA GLU A 1051 24.08 -36.90 1.32
C GLU A 1051 23.58 -35.46 1.21
N GLN A 1052 24.21 -34.65 0.35
CA GLN A 1052 23.80 -33.28 0.09
C GLN A 1052 22.45 -33.21 -0.65
N LYS A 1053 22.20 -34.12 -1.60
CA LYS A 1053 20.95 -34.22 -2.37
C LYS A 1053 20.39 -35.66 -2.34
N PRO A 1054 19.63 -36.01 -1.29
CA PRO A 1054 18.99 -37.31 -1.19
C PRO A 1054 18.10 -37.60 -2.41
N GLY A 1055 18.33 -38.73 -3.07
CA GLY A 1055 17.56 -39.15 -4.26
C GLY A 1055 18.08 -38.64 -5.61
N ASN A 1056 19.32 -38.10 -5.69
CA ASN A 1056 19.91 -37.70 -6.98
C ASN A 1056 20.08 -38.91 -7.93
N ALA A 1057 19.25 -38.96 -8.97
CA ALA A 1057 19.21 -40.06 -9.93
C ALA A 1057 20.51 -40.21 -10.74
N THR A 1058 21.19 -39.10 -11.02
CA THR A 1058 22.45 -39.07 -11.77
C THR A 1058 23.60 -39.63 -10.94
N ALA A 1059 23.68 -39.25 -9.66
CA ALA A 1059 24.65 -39.79 -8.71
C ALA A 1059 24.45 -41.29 -8.48
N ALA A 1060 23.20 -41.72 -8.28
CA ALA A 1060 22.86 -43.13 -8.11
C ALA A 1060 23.22 -43.97 -9.35
N LYS A 1061 22.96 -43.44 -10.56
CA LYS A 1061 23.37 -44.08 -11.81
C LYS A 1061 24.90 -44.16 -11.92
N ALA A 1062 25.61 -43.07 -11.63
CA ALA A 1062 27.08 -43.03 -11.68
C ALA A 1062 27.72 -44.00 -10.67
N LEU A 1063 27.14 -44.15 -9.48
CA LEU A 1063 27.53 -45.16 -8.49
C LEU A 1063 27.33 -46.58 -9.02
N GLY A 1064 26.15 -46.87 -9.58
CA GLY A 1064 25.88 -48.18 -10.19
C GLY A 1064 26.83 -48.52 -11.35
N GLU A 1065 27.18 -47.55 -12.19
CA GLU A 1065 28.17 -47.71 -13.26
C GLU A 1065 29.60 -47.91 -12.74
N LEU A 1066 29.93 -47.32 -11.59
CA LEU A 1066 31.23 -47.46 -10.93
C LEU A 1066 31.39 -48.83 -10.26
N GLU A 1067 30.30 -49.40 -9.73
CA GLU A 1067 30.25 -50.72 -9.08
C GLU A 1067 30.18 -51.89 -10.07
N ALA A 1068 29.66 -51.66 -11.28
CA ALA A 1068 29.54 -52.66 -12.35
C ALA A 1068 30.84 -52.90 -13.14
N ARG A 1069 31.89 -52.11 -12.91
CA ARG A 1069 33.20 -52.15 -13.60
C ARG A 1069 34.32 -52.45 -12.62
#